data_AF-A0A9J5YX90-F1
#
_entry.id   AF-A0A9J5YX90-F1
#
_cell.length_a   1.000
_cell.length_b   1.000
_cell.length_c   1.000
_cell.angle_alpha   90.00
_cell.angle_beta   90.00
_cell.angle_gamma   90.00
#
_symmetry.space_group_name_H-M   'P 1'
#
loop_
_entity.id
_entity.type
_entity.pdbx_description
1 polymer ?
#
loop_
_entity_poly.entity_id
_entity_poly.type
_entity_poly.pdbx_seq_one_letter_code
_entity_poly.pdbx_strand_id
1 'polypeptide(L)'
;MSNKEEIEENSISEGLLLRRNGSNGGGSSGSLRWVDGSEVNDNQEEVYDKNEEIIRKSNYGSVRRRLKKPRRVDSLDVESMQIKGVNGGSQHKKDMPLLATLSLAFQTLGVVYGDMGTSPLYVFSDVFSKVHITSEVDVLGALSIVLYTIALIPLMKYVFIVLKANDNGEGGTFALYSLICRYANVNLLPNRTPADECISSFKLRLPTPELERAVYIKEILERKSLLKTILLLLVLMGTSMIIGDGILTPAISVMSAVSGLEGRIPGFNTDALVIISIIILGALFSIQRFGSSKVGFTFAPALALWFFCLGSIGIYNLLKFDVTVVRAVNPVYIYLFFKKNSTNGWSALGGCVLCITGAEAMFADLGHFSVKSIQIAFTSVVFPCLLLAYLGQAAFLMKYPQSAGRIFYDSVPTDTLFWPVFVIATIAAIIASQAMISASFSCVKQAMALGCFPRVKVIHTSKEHMGQIYIPVINWFLMIMCMLVVAAFRSTTSIANAYGIAEVGVMMVTTTLVTIVMVLIWQTNLILALCFPLVFGTMELVYMSAVLSKILEGGWLPLVFASLFLCVMYIWNYGSVLKYQSEVKQKISLDFMDELGCTLGTVRVPGIGLLYNELVQGIPSIFTQFLLDLPAIHSVIVFVCIKHIPVPVVPQEERFLFRRICPKDYHMFRCVARYGYKDVRKEDHHLFEQLLVDSLEKFLRNEALDLALETNKQSQPEFDNNVVSPRDNSDELKVPLMRDQRLEIGTSISEPSTTAASGDEDPSLEYELSALREASESGFTYLLGHGDVRAKKNSWFIKKLTINYFYAFLRRNCRGGNATMRVPHMNIMQVGMTYMV
;
A
#
# COMPACT_ATOMS: atom_id res chain seq x y z
N MET A 1 -45.43 -56.08 10.12
CA MET A 1 -44.05 -56.12 10.65
C MET A 1 -43.47 -54.72 10.56
N SER A 2 -43.22 -54.13 11.74
CA SER A 2 -42.57 -52.84 12.10
C SER A 2 -42.82 -51.61 11.20
N ASN A 3 -43.78 -50.73 11.51
CA ASN A 3 -43.79 -49.68 12.54
C ASN A 3 -42.57 -48.74 12.54
N LYS A 4 -42.81 -47.52 12.04
CA LYS A 4 -42.14 -46.26 12.37
C LYS A 4 -42.64 -45.81 13.75
N GLU A 5 -41.74 -45.49 14.66
CA GLU A 5 -42.04 -44.78 15.90
C GLU A 5 -41.55 -43.32 15.77
N GLU A 6 -42.52 -42.41 15.75
CA GLU A 6 -42.39 -41.06 16.29
C GLU A 6 -42.48 -41.17 17.82
N ILE A 7 -41.54 -40.56 18.55
CA ILE A 7 -41.66 -40.27 19.97
C ILE A 7 -41.14 -38.84 20.20
N GLU A 8 -42.05 -37.97 20.62
CA GLU A 8 -41.81 -36.72 21.36
C GLU A 8 -40.97 -37.03 22.61
N GLU A 9 -40.10 -36.11 23.05
CA GLU A 9 -40.09 -35.71 24.47
C GLU A 9 -39.12 -34.54 24.78
N ASN A 10 -39.72 -33.53 25.41
CA ASN A 10 -39.30 -32.82 26.61
C ASN A 10 -38.07 -31.88 26.62
N SER A 11 -38.46 -30.60 26.69
CA SER A 11 -37.91 -29.56 27.55
C SER A 11 -37.35 -30.04 28.90
N ILE A 12 -36.11 -29.64 29.19
CA ILE A 12 -35.67 -29.33 30.56
C ILE A 12 -34.88 -28.02 30.50
N SER A 13 -35.49 -26.95 31.00
CA SER A 13 -34.84 -25.69 31.34
C SER A 13 -35.30 -25.35 32.75
N GLU A 14 -34.47 -25.72 33.73
CA GLU A 14 -34.41 -25.12 35.06
C GLU A 14 -33.08 -24.36 35.12
N GLY A 15 -32.93 -23.17 35.69
CA GLY A 15 -33.82 -22.33 36.46
C GLY A 15 -32.93 -21.34 37.20
N LEU A 16 -33.20 -20.04 37.07
CA LEU A 16 -32.91 -19.01 38.09
C LEU A 16 -33.55 -17.69 37.67
N LEU A 17 -34.85 -17.59 37.97
CA LEU A 17 -35.61 -16.34 37.97
C LEU A 17 -35.49 -15.69 39.35
N LEU A 18 -34.96 -14.46 39.40
CA LEU A 18 -35.27 -13.53 40.47
C LEU A 18 -36.49 -12.70 40.07
N ARG A 19 -37.51 -12.86 40.92
CA ARG A 19 -38.88 -12.39 40.90
C ARG A 19 -38.97 -10.88 41.17
N ARG A 20 -39.76 -10.14 40.37
CA ARG A 20 -40.44 -8.93 40.87
C ARG A 20 -41.80 -8.73 40.19
N ASN A 21 -42.84 -8.84 41.00
CA ASN A 21 -44.25 -8.60 40.69
C ASN A 21 -44.53 -7.13 40.31
N GLY A 22 -45.58 -6.90 39.51
CA GLY A 22 -46.27 -5.60 39.51
C GLY A 22 -47.21 -5.30 38.32
N SER A 23 -48.43 -5.84 38.39
CA SER A 23 -49.72 -5.21 37.99
C SER A 23 -49.99 -4.68 36.57
N ASN A 24 -50.91 -5.40 35.89
CA ASN A 24 -52.17 -4.97 35.24
C ASN A 24 -52.30 -3.58 34.57
N GLY A 25 -52.84 -3.60 33.35
CA GLY A 25 -53.79 -2.55 32.91
C GLY A 25 -53.96 -2.36 31.39
N GLY A 26 -54.82 -3.17 30.76
CA GLY A 26 -55.82 -2.81 29.73
C GLY A 26 -55.46 -1.97 28.49
N GLY A 27 -55.82 -2.47 27.30
CA GLY A 27 -55.83 -1.66 26.08
C GLY A 27 -56.22 -2.40 24.81
N SER A 28 -57.51 -2.66 24.65
CA SER A 28 -58.16 -3.29 23.49
C SER A 28 -58.15 -2.41 22.22
N SER A 29 -57.75 -3.03 21.10
CA SER A 29 -58.45 -3.12 19.80
C SER A 29 -58.85 -1.86 19.00
N GLY A 30 -58.53 -1.87 17.69
CA GLY A 30 -59.28 -1.10 16.69
C GLY A 30 -58.60 -0.76 15.35
N SER A 31 -58.58 -1.74 14.43
CA SER A 31 -59.08 -1.59 13.04
C SER A 31 -58.39 -0.69 11.97
N LEU A 32 -57.81 -1.39 10.96
CA LEU A 32 -57.91 -1.25 9.49
C LEU A 32 -57.31 -0.06 8.66
N ARG A 33 -56.45 -0.50 7.72
CA ARG A 33 -56.52 -0.36 6.23
C ARG A 33 -55.58 0.60 5.47
N TRP A 34 -54.83 -0.04 4.54
CA TRP A 34 -54.27 0.34 3.23
C TRP A 34 -53.05 1.26 3.10
N VAL A 35 -51.90 0.59 2.89
CA VAL A 35 -50.97 0.66 1.73
C VAL A 35 -51.02 1.91 0.84
N ASP A 36 -49.94 2.68 0.85
CA ASP A 36 -49.14 2.93 -0.37
C ASP A 36 -47.67 3.19 0.01
N GLY A 37 -46.76 2.75 -0.85
CA GLY A 37 -45.32 2.71 -0.61
C GLY A 37 -44.63 4.05 -0.85
N SER A 38 -43.58 4.31 -0.08
CA SER A 38 -42.38 4.98 -0.59
C SER A 38 -41.21 4.70 0.36
N GLU A 39 -40.09 4.39 -0.25
CA GLU A 39 -38.81 4.00 0.34
C GLU A 39 -38.30 5.04 1.35
N VAL A 40 -37.94 4.58 2.55
CA VAL A 40 -37.23 5.40 3.54
C VAL A 40 -35.79 4.91 3.67
N ASN A 41 -34.89 5.83 3.34
CA ASN A 41 -33.45 5.78 3.55
C ASN A 41 -33.04 5.29 4.94
N ASP A 42 -32.22 4.26 5.01
CA ASP A 42 -31.40 3.93 6.18
C ASP A 42 -30.22 4.92 6.28
N ASN A 43 -30.52 6.14 6.72
CA ASN A 43 -29.55 7.04 7.35
C ASN A 43 -29.93 7.15 8.84
N GLN A 44 -29.38 6.28 9.67
CA GLN A 44 -29.43 6.44 11.12
C GLN A 44 -28.21 7.28 11.53
N GLU A 45 -28.41 8.60 11.53
CA GLU A 45 -27.57 9.54 12.27
C GLU A 45 -27.66 9.24 13.77
N GLU A 46 -26.49 9.25 14.41
CA GLU A 46 -26.32 9.16 15.85
C GLU A 46 -27.06 10.30 16.55
N VAL A 47 -28.14 9.96 17.28
CA VAL A 47 -28.76 10.88 18.22
C VAL A 47 -27.82 11.01 19.41
N TYR A 48 -27.05 12.10 19.43
CA TYR A 48 -26.41 12.58 20.65
C TYR A 48 -27.49 12.91 21.68
N ASP A 49 -27.42 12.23 22.81
CA ASP A 49 -28.31 12.43 23.96
C ASP A 49 -28.08 13.83 24.56
N LYS A 50 -28.94 14.77 24.16
CA LYS A 50 -28.92 16.18 24.59
C LYS A 50 -29.88 16.47 25.75
N ASN A 51 -30.49 15.45 26.35
CA ASN A 51 -31.51 15.63 27.38
C ASN A 51 -31.02 15.41 28.82
N GLU A 52 -29.78 14.98 29.05
CA GLU A 52 -29.18 14.97 30.39
C GLU A 52 -28.56 16.32 30.83
N GLU A 53 -28.42 17.30 29.93
CA GLU A 53 -27.81 18.60 30.25
C GLU A 53 -28.81 19.70 30.67
N ILE A 54 -30.13 19.48 30.52
CA ILE A 54 -31.13 20.55 30.71
C ILE A 54 -31.72 20.58 32.14
N ILE A 55 -31.58 19.52 32.94
CA ILE A 55 -32.12 19.47 34.32
C ILE A 55 -31.10 19.91 35.40
N ARG A 56 -29.86 20.26 35.04
CA ARG A 56 -28.83 20.68 36.00
C ARG A 56 -28.58 22.19 36.14
N LYS A 57 -29.41 23.05 35.53
CA LYS A 57 -29.21 24.51 35.52
C LYS A 57 -30.18 25.35 36.37
N SER A 58 -30.87 24.77 37.36
CA SER A 58 -31.56 25.58 38.39
C SER A 58 -31.24 25.09 39.80
N ASN A 59 -30.15 25.62 40.37
CA ASN A 59 -30.08 26.14 41.74
C ASN A 59 -28.63 26.45 42.12
N TYR A 60 -28.33 27.74 42.24
CA TYR A 60 -27.14 28.23 42.94
C TYR A 60 -27.39 28.14 44.45
N GLY A 61 -26.47 27.49 45.19
CA GLY A 61 -26.50 27.52 46.66
C GLY A 61 -25.53 26.55 47.34
N SER A 62 -24.37 27.09 47.76
CA SER A 62 -23.45 26.59 48.80
C SER A 62 -22.51 25.42 48.47
N VAL A 63 -21.28 25.63 48.95
CA VAL A 63 -20.03 24.90 48.67
C VAL A 63 -19.94 23.61 49.50
N ARG A 64 -19.71 22.47 48.84
CA ARG A 64 -18.98 21.33 49.43
C ARG A 64 -18.25 20.56 48.33
N ARG A 65 -16.92 20.72 48.29
CA ARG A 65 -16.00 20.02 47.37
C ARG A 65 -16.10 18.50 47.60
N ARG A 66 -16.64 17.75 46.64
CA ARG A 66 -16.35 16.32 46.46
C ARG A 66 -15.23 16.21 45.42
N LEU A 67 -14.10 15.62 45.81
CA LEU A 67 -13.00 15.28 44.90
C LEU A 67 -13.54 14.53 43.68
N LYS A 68 -13.32 15.10 42.48
CA LYS A 68 -13.38 14.35 41.22
C LYS A 68 -12.25 13.32 41.24
N LYS A 69 -12.56 12.03 41.11
CA LYS A 69 -11.56 11.00 40.76
C LYS A 69 -10.81 11.47 39.50
N PRO A 70 -9.47 11.41 39.46
CA PRO A 70 -8.74 11.77 38.27
C PRO A 70 -9.13 10.82 37.12
N ARG A 71 -9.41 11.40 35.96
CA ARG A 71 -9.61 10.69 34.71
C ARG A 71 -8.27 10.03 34.37
N ARG A 72 -8.20 8.71 34.47
CA ARG A 72 -6.99 7.89 34.18
C ARG A 72 -6.51 8.27 32.77
N VAL A 73 -5.38 8.97 32.68
CA VAL A 73 -4.73 9.28 31.40
C VAL A 73 -4.14 7.96 30.87
N ASP A 74 -4.37 7.68 29.59
CA ASP A 74 -4.03 6.39 28.99
C ASP A 74 -2.49 6.29 28.87
N SER A 75 -1.87 5.31 29.53
CA SER A 75 -0.39 5.16 29.59
C SER A 75 0.27 4.96 28.23
N LEU A 76 -0.51 4.51 27.23
CA LEU A 76 -0.11 4.38 25.83
C LEU A 76 0.38 5.70 25.22
N ASP A 77 -0.20 6.83 25.65
CA ASP A 77 0.21 8.15 25.18
C ASP A 77 1.49 8.62 25.89
N VAL A 78 1.68 8.24 27.15
CA VAL A 78 2.82 8.64 27.99
C VAL A 78 4.11 7.91 27.59
N GLU A 79 4.04 6.61 27.33
CA GLU A 79 5.18 5.79 26.90
C GLU A 79 5.67 6.21 25.51
N SER A 80 4.74 6.61 24.62
CA SER A 80 5.07 7.21 23.32
C SER A 80 5.74 8.60 23.42
N MET A 81 5.53 9.30 24.55
CA MET A 81 6.18 10.58 24.85
C MET A 81 7.53 10.41 25.55
N GLN A 82 7.73 9.41 26.41
CA GLN A 82 9.01 9.16 27.09
C GLN A 82 10.12 8.72 26.13
N ILE A 83 9.79 7.98 25.06
CA ILE A 83 10.76 7.57 24.03
C ILE A 83 11.33 8.79 23.25
N LYS A 84 10.64 9.94 23.25
CA LYS A 84 11.16 11.19 22.64
C LYS A 84 12.41 11.77 23.33
N GLY A 85 12.76 11.29 24.53
CA GLY A 85 13.73 11.96 25.39
C GLY A 85 15.22 11.62 25.18
N VAL A 86 15.59 10.48 24.58
CA VAL A 86 16.97 9.98 24.78
C VAL A 86 17.86 9.90 23.52
N ASN A 87 17.36 9.95 22.28
CA ASN A 87 18.26 9.92 21.11
C ASN A 87 17.80 10.80 19.95
N GLY A 88 17.90 12.12 20.15
CA GLY A 88 17.79 13.13 19.10
C GLY A 88 19.08 13.32 18.30
N GLY A 89 19.77 12.25 17.92
CA GLY A 89 20.92 12.30 17.03
C GLY A 89 20.46 12.39 15.58
N SER A 90 20.61 13.55 14.95
CA SER A 90 20.37 13.73 13.52
C SER A 90 21.18 12.71 12.71
N GLN A 91 20.52 11.70 12.15
CA GLN A 91 21.09 10.95 11.03
C GLN A 91 21.24 11.92 9.85
N HIS A 92 22.43 12.51 9.76
CA HIS A 92 22.91 13.16 8.56
C HIS A 92 22.74 12.18 7.40
N LYS A 93 21.93 12.56 6.40
CA LYS A 93 22.00 11.95 5.05
C LYS A 93 23.46 12.07 4.61
N LYS A 94 24.22 10.99 4.76
CA LYS A 94 25.55 10.87 4.18
C LYS A 94 25.30 10.81 2.68
N ASP A 95 25.60 11.89 1.96
CA ASP A 95 25.52 11.89 0.51
C ASP A 95 26.31 10.68 -0.01
N MET A 96 25.62 9.75 -0.67
CA MET A 96 26.30 8.62 -1.30
C MET A 96 27.35 9.18 -2.26
N PRO A 97 28.56 8.59 -2.31
CA PRO A 97 29.59 9.04 -3.22
C PRO A 97 29.02 9.06 -4.65
N LEU A 98 29.38 10.09 -5.44
CA LEU A 98 28.89 10.28 -6.82
C LEU A 98 29.00 9.02 -7.67
N LEU A 99 30.07 8.25 -7.47
CA LEU A 99 30.29 6.96 -8.14
C LEU A 99 29.21 5.92 -7.82
N ALA A 100 28.77 5.82 -6.56
CA ALA A 100 27.68 4.92 -6.18
C ALA A 100 26.34 5.37 -6.78
N THR A 101 26.10 6.69 -6.84
CA THR A 101 24.90 7.25 -7.48
C THR A 101 24.88 6.96 -8.99
N LEU A 102 26.03 7.05 -9.66
CA LEU A 102 26.20 6.72 -11.08
C LEU A 102 26.07 5.22 -11.36
N SER A 103 26.64 4.37 -10.51
CA SER A 103 26.45 2.91 -10.59
C SER A 103 24.97 2.54 -10.43
N LEU A 104 24.27 3.17 -9.49
CA LEU A 104 22.84 2.96 -9.28
C LEU A 104 22.03 3.49 -10.48
N ALA A 105 22.42 4.62 -11.06
CA ALA A 105 21.81 5.15 -12.28
C ALA A 105 21.98 4.17 -13.46
N PHE A 106 23.16 3.57 -13.64
CA PHE A 106 23.36 2.55 -14.65
C PHE A 106 22.46 1.32 -14.41
N GLN A 107 22.30 0.89 -13.16
CA GLN A 107 21.39 -0.21 -12.82
C GLN A 107 19.92 0.11 -13.11
N THR A 108 19.48 1.37 -12.97
CA THR A 108 18.10 1.77 -13.30
C THR A 108 17.77 1.54 -14.77
N LEU A 109 18.74 1.63 -15.69
CA LEU A 109 18.55 1.30 -17.12
C LEU A 109 18.01 -0.11 -17.32
N GLY A 110 18.53 -1.07 -16.55
CA GLY A 110 18.19 -2.49 -16.68
C GLY A 110 16.82 -2.88 -16.13
N VAL A 111 16.26 -2.09 -15.21
CA VAL A 111 15.06 -2.47 -14.46
C VAL A 111 13.88 -1.57 -14.79
N VAL A 112 14.12 -0.27 -14.97
CA VAL A 112 13.05 0.73 -15.02
C VAL A 112 12.68 1.11 -16.46
N TYR A 113 13.67 1.18 -17.35
CA TYR A 113 13.49 1.79 -18.67
C TYR A 113 13.30 0.81 -19.82
N GLY A 114 13.20 -0.49 -19.54
CA GLY A 114 12.98 -1.50 -20.58
C GLY A 114 11.71 -1.24 -21.37
N ASP A 115 10.59 -1.01 -20.68
CA ASP A 115 9.28 -0.82 -21.32
C ASP A 115 9.27 0.41 -22.25
N MET A 116 9.62 1.58 -21.71
CA MET A 116 9.75 2.81 -22.51
C MET A 116 10.80 2.69 -23.64
N GLY A 117 11.86 1.91 -23.42
CA GLY A 117 12.89 1.63 -24.40
C GLY A 117 12.41 0.79 -25.59
N THR A 118 11.34 0.02 -25.43
CA THR A 118 10.80 -0.85 -26.50
C THR A 118 9.69 -0.20 -27.32
N SER A 119 9.11 0.91 -26.87
CA SER A 119 8.08 1.68 -27.59
C SER A 119 8.42 2.04 -29.05
N PRO A 120 9.68 2.35 -29.43
CA PRO A 120 10.01 2.60 -30.84
C PRO A 120 9.73 1.43 -31.79
N LEU A 121 9.59 0.21 -31.29
CA LEU A 121 9.26 -0.97 -32.10
C LEU A 121 7.84 -0.91 -32.70
N TYR A 122 6.89 -0.26 -32.02
CA TYR A 122 5.47 -0.32 -32.38
C TYR A 122 4.76 1.04 -32.53
N VAL A 123 5.28 2.14 -31.95
CA VAL A 123 4.60 3.46 -31.97
C VAL A 123 4.27 3.96 -33.38
N PHE A 124 5.26 4.09 -34.28
CA PHE A 124 4.98 4.60 -35.62
C PHE A 124 4.22 3.61 -36.50
N SER A 125 4.40 2.30 -36.29
CA SER A 125 3.60 1.29 -36.97
C SER A 125 2.11 1.45 -36.63
N ASP A 126 1.77 1.71 -35.37
CA ASP A 126 0.39 1.98 -34.94
C ASP A 126 -0.13 3.32 -35.48
N VAL A 127 0.65 4.41 -35.37
CA VAL A 127 0.26 5.75 -35.84
C VAL A 127 -0.08 5.75 -37.34
N PHE A 128 0.81 5.17 -38.16
CA PHE A 128 0.63 5.17 -39.61
C PHE A 128 -0.28 4.03 -40.11
N SER A 129 -0.73 3.13 -39.24
CA SER A 129 -1.86 2.23 -39.56
C SER A 129 -3.18 2.99 -39.73
N LYS A 130 -3.29 4.18 -39.10
CA LYS A 130 -4.50 5.03 -39.15
C LYS A 130 -4.35 6.20 -40.11
N VAL A 131 -3.15 6.77 -40.21
CA VAL A 131 -2.84 7.88 -41.10
C VAL A 131 -1.90 7.42 -42.19
N HIS A 132 -2.41 7.33 -43.42
CA HIS A 132 -1.57 7.01 -44.57
C HIS A 132 -0.65 8.18 -44.90
N ILE A 133 0.63 7.90 -45.13
CA ILE A 133 1.63 8.92 -45.44
C ILE A 133 1.39 9.41 -46.87
N THR A 134 0.87 10.64 -46.99
CA THR A 134 0.60 11.27 -48.30
C THR A 134 1.46 12.50 -48.53
N SER A 135 1.92 13.17 -47.46
CA SER A 135 2.94 14.18 -47.56
C SER A 135 3.84 14.25 -46.33
N GLU A 136 4.96 14.96 -46.46
CA GLU A 136 5.95 15.20 -45.40
C GLU A 136 5.34 15.73 -44.09
N VAL A 137 4.25 16.50 -44.19
CA VAL A 137 3.53 17.06 -43.03
C VAL A 137 2.97 15.96 -42.12
N ASP A 138 2.60 14.81 -42.67
CA ASP A 138 2.06 13.68 -41.88
C ASP A 138 3.15 13.12 -40.97
N VAL A 139 4.36 12.94 -41.50
CA VAL A 139 5.51 12.39 -40.78
C VAL A 139 6.05 13.39 -39.76
N LEU A 140 6.26 14.65 -40.17
CA LEU A 140 6.74 15.71 -39.28
C LEU A 140 5.75 16.02 -38.16
N GLY A 141 4.46 15.98 -38.47
CA GLY A 141 3.38 16.17 -37.51
C GLY A 141 3.32 15.09 -36.44
N ALA A 142 3.29 13.81 -36.87
CA ALA A 142 3.31 12.67 -35.97
C ALA A 142 4.56 12.66 -35.08
N LEU A 143 5.73 12.91 -35.68
CA LEU A 143 6.99 13.04 -34.95
C LEU A 143 6.92 14.17 -33.92
N SER A 144 6.42 15.35 -34.29
CA SER A 144 6.28 16.49 -33.38
C SER A 144 5.44 16.12 -32.16
N ILE A 145 4.30 15.45 -32.36
CA ILE A 145 3.45 14.95 -31.27
C ILE A 145 4.26 14.02 -30.35
N VAL A 146 4.93 13.00 -30.88
CA VAL A 146 5.73 12.05 -30.07
C VAL A 146 6.83 12.78 -29.28
N LEU A 147 7.56 13.71 -29.90
CA LEU A 147 8.62 14.49 -29.24
C LEU A 147 8.10 15.27 -28.04
N TYR A 148 7.00 16.01 -28.21
CA TYR A 148 6.37 16.76 -27.12
C TYR A 148 5.72 15.85 -26.08
N THR A 149 5.18 14.69 -26.48
CA THR A 149 4.61 13.70 -25.56
C THR A 149 5.67 13.18 -24.57
N ILE A 150 6.84 12.76 -25.09
CA ILE A 150 7.96 12.27 -24.26
C ILE A 150 8.54 13.39 -23.38
N ALA A 151 8.66 14.61 -23.92
CA ALA A 151 9.20 15.75 -23.19
C ALA A 151 8.26 16.27 -22.09
N LEU A 152 6.94 16.24 -22.30
CA LEU A 152 5.98 16.77 -21.34
C LEU A 152 5.59 15.74 -20.29
N ILE A 153 5.35 14.48 -20.69
CA ILE A 153 4.85 13.46 -19.75
C ILE A 153 6.03 12.77 -19.03
N PRO A 154 6.81 11.85 -19.62
CA PRO A 154 7.95 11.24 -18.94
C PRO A 154 8.94 12.23 -18.32
N LEU A 155 9.43 13.22 -19.09
CA LEU A 155 10.49 14.12 -18.62
C LEU A 155 9.94 15.17 -17.63
N MET A 156 8.98 16.01 -18.02
CA MET A 156 8.50 17.09 -17.15
C MET A 156 7.59 16.60 -16.02
N LYS A 157 6.52 15.86 -16.33
CA LYS A 157 5.59 15.36 -15.31
C LYS A 157 6.28 14.34 -14.40
N TYR A 158 6.77 13.23 -14.95
CA TYR A 158 7.22 12.13 -14.08
C TYR A 158 8.58 12.42 -13.43
N VAL A 159 9.62 12.64 -14.24
CA VAL A 159 11.01 12.71 -13.73
C VAL A 159 11.24 13.92 -12.82
N PHE A 160 10.65 15.09 -13.12
CA PHE A 160 10.88 16.31 -12.33
C PHE A 160 9.85 16.56 -11.22
N ILE A 161 8.61 16.07 -11.36
CA ILE A 161 7.51 16.35 -10.42
C ILE A 161 7.07 15.08 -9.69
N VAL A 162 6.51 14.08 -10.38
CA VAL A 162 5.88 12.90 -9.75
C VAL A 162 6.87 12.06 -8.94
N LEU A 163 8.11 11.88 -9.40
CA LEU A 163 9.13 11.12 -8.64
C LEU A 163 9.45 11.73 -7.26
N LYS A 164 9.20 13.02 -7.06
CA LYS A 164 9.34 13.66 -5.73
C LYS A 164 8.19 13.29 -4.79
N ALA A 165 7.05 12.85 -5.33
CA ALA A 165 5.89 12.41 -4.57
C ALA A 165 6.05 10.93 -4.21
N ASN A 166 6.94 10.66 -3.26
CA ASN A 166 7.25 9.31 -2.80
C ASN A 166 7.03 9.16 -1.29
N ASP A 167 6.70 7.94 -0.85
CA ASP A 167 6.61 7.56 0.56
C ASP A 167 7.91 6.87 0.99
N ASN A 168 8.85 7.63 1.56
CA ASN A 168 10.14 7.12 2.03
C ASN A 168 10.94 6.34 0.96
N GLY A 169 10.88 6.81 -0.29
CA GLY A 169 11.56 6.20 -1.43
C GLY A 169 10.71 5.19 -2.21
N GLU A 170 9.46 4.92 -1.83
CA GLU A 170 8.51 4.14 -2.63
C GLU A 170 7.61 5.04 -3.49
N GLY A 171 7.33 4.61 -4.72
CA GLY A 171 6.41 5.29 -5.63
C GLY A 171 5.24 4.38 -6.03
N GLY A 172 4.38 4.89 -6.90
CA GLY A 172 3.15 4.23 -7.31
C GLY A 172 1.90 4.70 -6.57
N THR A 173 0.75 4.31 -7.10
CA THR A 173 -0.59 4.75 -6.65
C THR A 173 -0.89 4.39 -5.20
N PHE A 174 -0.49 3.19 -4.73
CA PHE A 174 -0.66 2.78 -3.33
C PHE A 174 0.32 3.47 -2.37
N ALA A 175 1.54 3.79 -2.80
CA ALA A 175 2.47 4.58 -1.99
C ALA A 175 1.92 6.00 -1.76
N LEU A 176 1.34 6.62 -2.80
CA LEU A 176 0.63 7.90 -2.66
C LEU A 176 -0.58 7.78 -1.72
N TYR A 177 -1.37 6.71 -1.82
CA TYR A 177 -2.49 6.49 -0.91
C TYR A 177 -2.05 6.28 0.54
N SER A 178 -1.01 5.47 0.78
CA SER A 178 -0.36 5.29 2.09
C SER A 178 0.04 6.65 2.67
N LEU A 179 0.67 7.49 1.86
CA LEU A 179 1.08 8.83 2.23
C LEU A 179 -0.12 9.74 2.55
N ILE A 180 -1.19 9.72 1.75
CA ILE A 180 -2.41 10.50 2.03
C ILE A 180 -3.08 10.03 3.32
N CYS A 181 -3.27 8.73 3.49
CA CYS A 181 -3.83 8.12 4.69
C CYS A 181 -2.95 8.37 5.92
N ARG A 182 -1.66 8.63 5.71
CA ARG A 182 -0.75 9.01 6.78
C ARG A 182 -1.09 10.39 7.34
N TYR A 183 -1.31 11.37 6.46
CA TYR A 183 -1.54 12.77 6.82
C TYR A 183 -3.01 13.12 7.11
N ALA A 184 -3.95 12.40 6.48
CA ALA A 184 -5.39 12.53 6.65
C ALA A 184 -5.98 11.18 7.09
N ASN A 185 -6.88 11.18 8.06
CA ASN A 185 -7.52 9.99 8.63
C ASN A 185 -8.57 9.36 7.68
N VAL A 186 -8.08 8.83 6.55
CA VAL A 186 -8.88 8.43 5.38
C VAL A 186 -8.89 6.92 5.16
N ASN A 187 -8.05 6.15 5.88
CA ASN A 187 -8.10 4.69 5.85
C ASN A 187 -9.47 4.18 6.32
N LEU A 188 -10.12 3.36 5.48
CA LEU A 188 -11.43 2.76 5.77
C LEU A 188 -11.34 1.60 6.79
N LEU A 189 -10.15 1.02 6.97
CA LEU A 189 -9.85 0.14 8.10
C LEU A 189 -9.36 1.02 9.27
N PRO A 190 -10.18 1.23 10.32
CA PRO A 190 -9.83 2.11 11.41
C PRO A 190 -8.89 1.36 12.35
N ASN A 191 -7.62 1.27 11.97
CA ASN A 191 -6.61 0.66 12.81
C ASN A 191 -5.67 1.69 13.45
N ARG A 192 -6.00 2.99 13.44
CA ARG A 192 -5.16 4.02 14.06
C ARG A 192 -5.50 4.20 15.54
N THR A 193 -4.49 4.01 16.37
CA THR A 193 -4.48 4.33 17.80
C THR A 193 -3.72 5.66 17.94
N PRO A 194 -4.07 6.58 18.86
CA PRO A 194 -3.33 7.83 19.06
C PRO A 194 -1.80 7.63 19.24
N ALA A 195 -1.39 6.50 19.81
CA ALA A 195 0.02 6.09 19.91
C ALA A 195 0.73 5.81 18.56
N ASP A 196 0.04 5.70 17.43
CA ASP A 196 0.67 5.60 16.10
C ASP A 196 1.01 6.97 15.50
N GLU A 197 0.38 8.05 16.00
CA GLU A 197 0.67 9.43 15.58
C GLU A 197 2.01 9.93 16.15
N CYS A 198 2.53 9.25 17.19
CA CYS A 198 3.78 9.60 17.89
C CYS A 198 5.06 8.95 17.32
N ILE A 199 4.99 8.25 16.18
CA ILE A 199 6.19 7.68 15.52
C ILE A 199 7.09 8.81 15.01
N SER A 200 8.41 8.71 15.23
CA SER A 200 9.46 9.71 14.91
C SER A 200 9.47 10.29 13.48
N SER A 201 8.81 9.61 12.53
CA SER A 201 8.63 10.09 11.15
C SER A 201 7.46 11.08 10.97
N PHE A 202 6.65 11.33 11.99
CA PHE A 202 5.64 12.40 12.03
C PHE A 202 6.23 13.67 12.63
N LYS A 203 6.95 14.46 11.82
CA LYS A 203 7.28 15.84 12.19
C LYS A 203 6.20 16.78 11.66
N LEU A 204 5.31 17.25 12.54
CA LEU A 204 4.54 18.47 12.28
C LEU A 204 5.52 19.64 12.16
N ARG A 205 5.61 20.23 10.97
CA ARG A 205 6.34 21.49 10.74
C ARG A 205 5.49 22.68 11.21
N LEU A 206 6.19 23.75 11.58
CA LEU A 206 5.65 25.00 12.11
C LEU A 206 4.56 25.62 11.20
N PRO A 207 3.63 26.41 11.78
CA PRO A 207 2.47 26.93 11.07
C PRO A 207 2.84 27.96 10.00
N THR A 208 2.42 27.69 8.76
CA THR A 208 2.39 28.64 7.64
C THR A 208 0.92 28.83 7.18
N PRO A 209 0.53 29.92 6.51
CA PRO A 209 -0.86 30.10 6.05
C PRO A 209 -1.35 29.01 5.07
N GLU A 210 -0.42 28.29 4.42
CA GLU A 210 -0.73 27.11 3.61
C GLU A 210 -1.14 25.89 4.46
N LEU A 211 -0.74 25.85 5.74
CA LEU A 211 -1.11 24.82 6.70
C LEU A 211 -2.60 24.87 7.04
N GLU A 212 -3.19 26.06 7.25
CA GLU A 212 -4.64 26.19 7.55
C GLU A 212 -5.52 25.63 6.43
N ARG A 213 -5.12 25.83 5.17
CA ARG A 213 -5.82 25.27 4.02
C ARG A 213 -5.68 23.75 3.95
N ALA A 214 -4.47 23.23 4.17
CA ALA A 214 -4.25 21.80 4.22
C ALA A 214 -5.07 21.15 5.35
N VAL A 215 -5.19 21.82 6.49
CA VAL A 215 -6.04 21.41 7.62
C VAL A 215 -7.53 21.43 7.25
N TYR A 216 -8.02 22.46 6.56
CA TYR A 216 -9.43 22.52 6.12
C TYR A 216 -9.78 21.41 5.12
N ILE A 217 -8.93 21.17 4.11
CA ILE A 217 -9.15 20.10 3.12
C ILE A 217 -9.04 18.73 3.79
N LYS A 218 -8.09 18.57 4.71
CA LYS A 218 -7.96 17.37 5.56
C LYS A 218 -9.26 17.14 6.34
N GLU A 219 -9.80 18.16 7.00
CA GLU A 219 -11.02 18.05 7.81
C GLU A 219 -12.25 17.67 6.95
N ILE A 220 -12.37 18.23 5.74
CA ILE A 220 -13.43 17.84 4.78
C ILE A 220 -13.29 16.37 4.40
N LEU A 221 -12.08 15.94 4.07
CA LEU A 221 -11.77 14.56 3.65
C LEU A 221 -11.98 13.56 4.81
N GLU A 222 -11.71 13.98 6.04
CA GLU A 222 -11.93 13.19 7.25
C GLU A 222 -13.40 13.10 7.65
N ARG A 223 -14.18 14.18 7.45
CA ARG A 223 -15.59 14.26 7.82
C ARG A 223 -16.51 13.51 6.85
N LYS A 224 -16.24 13.56 5.55
CA LYS A 224 -17.11 12.94 4.53
C LYS A 224 -16.70 11.51 4.20
N SER A 225 -17.46 10.53 4.69
CA SER A 225 -17.28 9.10 4.38
C SER A 225 -17.26 8.81 2.88
N LEU A 226 -18.11 9.52 2.11
CA LEU A 226 -18.17 9.42 0.64
C LEU A 226 -16.82 9.75 -0.03
N LEU A 227 -16.11 10.79 0.44
CA LEU A 227 -14.81 11.15 -0.14
C LEU A 227 -13.74 10.10 0.18
N LYS A 228 -13.80 9.46 1.35
CA LYS A 228 -12.91 8.33 1.69
C LYS A 228 -13.13 7.16 0.76
N THR A 229 -14.40 6.83 0.49
CA THR A 229 -14.78 5.77 -0.44
C THR A 229 -14.38 6.09 -1.88
N ILE A 230 -14.58 7.34 -2.34
CA ILE A 230 -14.14 7.79 -3.67
C ILE A 230 -12.63 7.72 -3.81
N LEU A 231 -11.88 8.19 -2.80
CA LEU A 231 -10.41 8.11 -2.81
C LEU A 231 -9.94 6.66 -2.86
N LEU A 232 -10.52 5.79 -2.03
CA LEU A 232 -10.19 4.37 -2.07
C LEU A 232 -10.50 3.78 -3.45
N LEU A 233 -11.69 4.02 -4.00
CA LEU A 233 -12.10 3.48 -5.29
C LEU A 233 -11.18 3.97 -6.42
N LEU A 234 -10.75 5.24 -6.38
CA LEU A 234 -9.80 5.81 -7.31
C LEU A 234 -8.44 5.08 -7.26
N VAL A 235 -7.93 4.81 -6.05
CA VAL A 235 -6.67 4.08 -5.86
C VAL A 235 -6.81 2.63 -6.31
N LEU A 236 -7.89 1.95 -5.92
CA LEU A 236 -8.17 0.57 -6.35
C LEU A 236 -8.24 0.49 -7.88
N MET A 237 -8.87 1.46 -8.54
CA MET A 237 -8.96 1.54 -9.99
C MET A 237 -7.60 1.74 -10.65
N GLY A 238 -6.78 2.68 -10.17
CA GLY A 238 -5.42 2.87 -10.71
C GLY A 238 -4.58 1.60 -10.56
N THR A 239 -4.69 0.90 -9.43
CA THR A 239 -3.90 -0.30 -9.16
C THR A 239 -4.36 -1.51 -9.98
N SER A 240 -5.66 -1.65 -10.23
CA SER A 240 -6.18 -2.70 -11.08
C SER A 240 -5.82 -2.49 -12.56
N MET A 241 -5.74 -1.23 -12.99
CA MET A 241 -5.26 -0.88 -14.32
C MET A 241 -3.76 -1.15 -14.49
N ILE A 242 -2.91 -0.85 -13.49
CA ILE A 242 -1.47 -1.23 -13.51
C ILE A 242 -1.30 -2.75 -13.61
N ILE A 243 -2.11 -3.54 -12.88
CA ILE A 243 -2.09 -5.01 -13.00
C ILE A 243 -2.52 -5.44 -14.42
N GLY A 244 -3.50 -4.75 -15.00
CA GLY A 244 -3.93 -4.96 -16.39
C GLY A 244 -2.82 -4.66 -17.40
N ASP A 245 -2.08 -3.58 -17.19
CA ASP A 245 -0.89 -3.25 -17.97
C ASP A 245 0.21 -4.32 -17.83
N GLY A 246 0.41 -4.87 -16.62
CA GLY A 246 1.28 -6.02 -16.40
C GLY A 246 0.94 -7.28 -17.23
N ILE A 247 -0.29 -7.38 -17.76
CA ILE A 247 -0.71 -8.44 -18.70
C ILE A 247 -0.37 -8.05 -20.15
N LEU A 248 -0.56 -6.79 -20.52
CA LEU A 248 -0.44 -6.32 -21.91
C LEU A 248 0.99 -6.02 -22.32
N THR A 249 1.81 -5.46 -21.42
CA THR A 249 3.20 -5.08 -21.71
C THR A 249 4.03 -6.27 -22.22
N PRO A 250 4.01 -7.45 -21.57
CA PRO A 250 4.75 -8.60 -22.10
C PRO A 250 4.21 -9.08 -23.45
N ALA A 251 2.89 -9.01 -23.66
CA ALA A 251 2.25 -9.41 -24.91
C ALA A 251 2.70 -8.53 -26.08
N ILE A 252 2.64 -7.20 -25.93
CA ILE A 252 3.00 -6.26 -26.99
C ILE A 252 4.52 -6.20 -27.22
N SER A 253 5.32 -6.21 -26.15
CA SER A 253 6.78 -6.09 -26.25
C SER A 253 7.39 -7.30 -26.94
N VAL A 254 7.02 -8.52 -26.53
CA VAL A 254 7.57 -9.75 -27.14
C VAL A 254 7.07 -9.89 -28.58
N MET A 255 5.79 -9.66 -28.83
CA MET A 255 5.22 -9.81 -30.17
C MET A 255 5.78 -8.78 -31.16
N SER A 256 6.02 -7.52 -30.73
CA SER A 256 6.64 -6.48 -31.57
C SER A 256 8.13 -6.73 -31.84
N ALA A 257 8.85 -7.34 -30.90
CA ALA A 257 10.23 -7.79 -31.15
C ALA A 257 10.27 -8.95 -32.16
N VAL A 258 9.36 -9.92 -32.03
CA VAL A 258 9.30 -11.08 -32.94
C VAL A 258 8.77 -10.70 -34.33
N SER A 259 7.92 -9.67 -34.44
CA SER A 259 7.40 -9.22 -35.74
C SER A 259 8.49 -8.76 -36.72
N GLY A 260 9.71 -8.50 -36.25
CA GLY A 260 10.86 -8.28 -37.13
C GLY A 260 11.19 -9.45 -38.07
N LEU A 261 10.80 -10.68 -37.72
CA LEU A 261 10.99 -11.87 -38.57
C LEU A 261 9.97 -11.96 -39.71
N GLU A 262 8.80 -11.34 -39.54
CA GLU A 262 7.72 -11.36 -40.52
C GLU A 262 8.19 -10.65 -41.79
N GLY A 263 8.16 -11.37 -42.92
CA GLY A 263 8.60 -10.90 -44.23
C GLY A 263 10.12 -10.81 -44.45
N ARG A 264 10.95 -11.29 -43.50
CA ARG A 264 12.38 -11.59 -43.75
C ARG A 264 12.62 -13.05 -44.10
N ILE A 265 11.92 -13.96 -43.41
CA ILE A 265 11.96 -15.39 -43.70
C ILE A 265 10.80 -15.71 -44.66
N PRO A 266 11.06 -16.22 -45.87
CA PRO A 266 9.99 -16.63 -46.78
C PRO A 266 9.18 -17.77 -46.16
N GLY A 267 7.85 -17.60 -46.07
CA GLY A 267 6.94 -18.57 -45.44
C GLY A 267 6.70 -18.39 -43.94
N PHE A 268 7.25 -17.34 -43.33
CA PHE A 268 6.96 -16.98 -41.94
C PHE A 268 5.61 -16.26 -41.84
N ASN A 269 4.56 -17.03 -41.54
CA ASN A 269 3.19 -16.53 -41.41
C ASN A 269 2.91 -15.98 -40.00
N THR A 270 1.83 -15.21 -39.86
CA THR A 270 1.34 -14.66 -38.58
C THR A 270 1.12 -15.74 -37.51
N ASP A 271 0.74 -16.97 -37.90
CA ASP A 271 0.60 -18.08 -36.97
C ASP A 271 1.94 -18.51 -36.34
N ALA A 272 3.03 -18.49 -37.12
CA ALA A 272 4.37 -18.80 -36.62
C ALA A 272 4.87 -17.71 -35.64
N LEU A 273 4.56 -16.44 -35.93
CA LEU A 273 4.83 -15.31 -35.05
C LEU A 273 4.17 -15.49 -33.68
N VAL A 274 2.89 -15.84 -33.67
CA VAL A 274 2.10 -16.06 -32.44
C VAL A 274 2.69 -17.22 -31.63
N ILE A 275 3.01 -18.35 -32.27
CA ILE A 275 3.57 -19.53 -31.59
C ILE A 275 4.92 -19.21 -30.95
N ILE A 276 5.83 -18.55 -31.68
CA ILE A 276 7.14 -18.18 -31.15
C ILE A 276 7.00 -17.19 -29.99
N SER A 277 6.09 -16.22 -30.10
CA SER A 277 5.82 -15.27 -29.01
C SER A 277 5.32 -15.97 -27.75
N ILE A 278 4.41 -16.94 -27.88
CA ILE A 278 3.91 -17.75 -26.75
C ILE A 278 5.04 -18.58 -26.11
N ILE A 279 5.94 -19.17 -26.90
CA ILE A 279 7.10 -19.91 -26.38
C ILE A 279 8.03 -18.99 -25.58
N ILE A 280 8.34 -17.80 -26.11
CA ILE A 280 9.18 -16.81 -25.42
C ILE A 280 8.52 -16.35 -24.13
N LEU A 281 7.21 -16.09 -24.14
CA LEU A 281 6.45 -15.72 -22.94
C LEU A 281 6.45 -16.84 -21.90
N GLY A 282 6.24 -18.09 -22.31
CA GLY A 282 6.29 -19.25 -21.41
C GLY A 282 7.66 -19.41 -20.76
N ALA A 283 8.73 -19.23 -21.53
CA ALA A 283 10.10 -19.24 -21.00
C ALA A 283 10.33 -18.08 -20.02
N LEU A 284 9.90 -16.87 -20.38
CA LEU A 284 10.01 -15.66 -19.56
C LEU A 284 9.36 -15.84 -18.19
N PHE A 285 8.09 -16.25 -18.16
CA PHE A 285 7.34 -16.43 -16.92
C PHE A 285 7.83 -17.63 -16.09
N SER A 286 8.40 -18.65 -16.73
CA SER A 286 9.00 -19.80 -16.05
C SER A 286 10.33 -19.47 -15.37
N ILE A 287 11.12 -18.56 -15.96
CA ILE A 287 12.42 -18.13 -15.41
C ILE A 287 12.25 -17.25 -14.16
N GLN A 288 11.09 -16.60 -13.97
CA GLN A 288 10.81 -15.70 -12.83
C GLN A 288 11.09 -16.31 -11.46
N ARG A 289 10.90 -17.64 -11.31
CA ARG A 289 11.12 -18.35 -10.04
C ARG A 289 12.56 -18.30 -9.54
N PHE A 290 13.54 -18.10 -10.43
CA PHE A 290 14.96 -18.07 -10.07
C PHE A 290 15.40 -16.72 -9.49
N GLY A 291 14.49 -15.73 -9.46
CA GLY A 291 14.67 -14.47 -8.77
C GLY A 291 15.43 -13.43 -9.59
N SER A 292 15.01 -12.17 -9.47
CA SER A 292 15.60 -11.00 -10.14
C SER A 292 16.99 -10.60 -9.60
N SER A 293 17.43 -11.20 -8.49
CA SER A 293 18.68 -10.87 -7.80
C SER A 293 19.95 -11.11 -8.63
N LYS A 294 19.99 -12.19 -9.40
CA LYS A 294 21.11 -12.48 -10.31
C LYS A 294 20.96 -11.79 -11.67
N VAL A 295 19.74 -11.39 -12.03
CA VAL A 295 19.44 -10.97 -13.41
C VAL A 295 19.51 -9.45 -13.59
N GLY A 296 19.28 -8.66 -12.53
CA GLY A 296 19.40 -7.19 -12.60
C GLY A 296 20.80 -6.69 -13.00
N PHE A 297 21.87 -7.36 -12.54
CA PHE A 297 23.25 -7.01 -12.93
C PHE A 297 23.52 -7.31 -14.41
N THR A 298 22.90 -8.35 -14.97
CA THR A 298 23.02 -8.69 -16.40
C THR A 298 22.09 -7.86 -17.30
N PHE A 299 20.99 -7.32 -16.75
CA PHE A 299 20.00 -6.55 -17.51
C PHE A 299 20.48 -5.13 -17.84
N ALA A 300 21.18 -4.48 -16.91
CA ALA A 300 21.66 -3.11 -17.13
C ALA A 300 22.60 -2.98 -18.34
N PRO A 301 23.63 -3.84 -18.52
CA PRO A 301 24.44 -3.85 -19.74
C PRO A 301 23.65 -4.14 -21.02
N ALA A 302 22.70 -5.09 -20.97
CA ALA A 302 21.89 -5.44 -22.13
C ALA A 302 21.00 -4.29 -22.59
N LEU A 303 20.33 -3.59 -21.67
CA LEU A 303 19.52 -2.41 -22.02
C LEU A 303 20.36 -1.19 -22.35
N ALA A 304 21.52 -0.98 -21.72
CA ALA A 304 22.44 0.07 -22.14
C ALA A 304 22.92 -0.15 -23.59
N LEU A 305 23.23 -1.38 -23.97
CA LEU A 305 23.54 -1.75 -25.35
C LEU A 305 22.36 -1.50 -26.29
N TRP A 306 21.13 -1.84 -25.88
CA TRP A 306 19.93 -1.53 -26.64
C TRP A 306 19.73 -0.03 -26.88
N PHE A 307 19.84 0.81 -25.83
CA PHE A 307 19.74 2.27 -25.98
C PHE A 307 20.85 2.84 -26.87
N PHE A 308 22.06 2.29 -26.78
CA PHE A 308 23.15 2.66 -27.68
C PHE A 308 22.85 2.27 -29.14
N CYS A 309 22.26 1.09 -29.38
CA CYS A 309 21.79 0.68 -30.72
C CYS A 309 20.71 1.62 -31.24
N LEU A 310 19.70 1.96 -30.43
CA LEU A 310 18.64 2.91 -30.78
C LEU A 310 19.22 4.27 -31.19
N GLY A 311 20.09 4.84 -30.35
CA GLY A 311 20.71 6.14 -30.61
C GLY A 311 21.58 6.11 -31.87
N SER A 312 22.38 5.05 -32.07
CA SER A 312 23.28 4.92 -33.22
C SER A 312 22.53 4.75 -34.53
N ILE A 313 21.49 3.90 -34.57
CA ILE A 313 20.62 3.72 -35.75
C ILE A 313 19.86 5.02 -36.03
N GLY A 314 19.37 5.70 -34.99
CA GLY A 314 18.70 6.99 -35.10
C GLY A 314 19.58 8.05 -35.77
N ILE A 315 20.81 8.22 -35.29
CA ILE A 315 21.80 9.16 -35.85
C ILE A 315 22.13 8.78 -37.30
N TYR A 316 22.37 7.50 -37.59
CA TYR A 316 22.68 7.04 -38.94
C TYR A 316 21.55 7.37 -39.92
N ASN A 317 20.30 7.10 -39.54
CA ASN A 317 19.15 7.35 -40.39
C ASN A 317 18.90 8.84 -40.61
N LEU A 318 19.11 9.66 -39.57
CA LEU A 318 19.01 11.10 -39.65
C LEU A 318 20.03 11.69 -40.65
N LEU A 319 21.28 11.23 -40.60
CA LEU A 319 22.35 11.72 -41.49
C LEU A 319 22.21 11.22 -42.94
N LYS A 320 21.76 9.98 -43.13
CA LYS A 320 21.69 9.33 -44.45
C LYS A 320 20.42 9.68 -45.24
N PHE A 321 19.28 9.72 -44.58
CA PHE A 321 18.00 9.88 -45.26
C PHE A 321 17.62 11.35 -45.35
N ASP A 322 17.26 12.00 -44.24
CA ASP A 322 16.82 13.38 -44.26
C ASP A 322 17.02 14.11 -42.92
N VAL A 323 17.86 15.15 -42.91
CA VAL A 323 18.14 16.01 -41.76
C VAL A 323 17.02 17.05 -41.53
N THR A 324 16.19 17.33 -42.54
CA THR A 324 15.13 18.33 -42.44
C THR A 324 14.03 17.92 -41.45
N VAL A 325 14.00 16.65 -41.05
CA VAL A 325 13.09 16.10 -40.03
C VAL A 325 13.22 16.80 -38.67
N VAL A 326 14.37 17.40 -38.37
CA VAL A 326 14.57 18.23 -37.16
C VAL A 326 13.57 19.41 -37.08
N ARG A 327 13.01 19.84 -38.22
CA ARG A 327 11.93 20.86 -38.25
C ARG A 327 10.71 20.46 -37.41
N ALA A 328 10.48 19.17 -37.16
CA ALA A 328 9.40 18.68 -36.30
C ALA A 328 9.46 19.16 -34.85
N VAL A 329 10.59 19.70 -34.38
CA VAL A 329 10.69 20.38 -33.07
C VAL A 329 9.76 21.60 -33.01
N ASN A 330 9.46 22.23 -34.16
CA ASN A 330 8.52 23.33 -34.23
C ASN A 330 7.07 22.82 -34.02
N PRO A 331 6.34 23.28 -32.99
CA PRO A 331 4.99 22.79 -32.68
C PRO A 331 3.96 23.16 -33.76
N VAL A 332 4.27 24.07 -34.69
CA VAL A 332 3.43 24.39 -35.85
C VAL A 332 3.06 23.13 -36.66
N TYR A 333 3.96 22.12 -36.71
CA TYR A 333 3.68 20.87 -37.41
C TYR A 333 2.55 20.05 -36.76
N ILE A 334 2.34 20.15 -35.45
CA ILE A 334 1.19 19.53 -34.76
C ILE A 334 -0.10 20.14 -35.29
N TYR A 335 -0.18 21.47 -35.38
CA TYR A 335 -1.35 22.17 -35.91
C TYR A 335 -1.61 21.78 -37.38
N LEU A 336 -0.57 21.74 -38.21
CA LEU A 336 -0.69 21.34 -39.61
C LEU A 336 -1.15 19.89 -39.78
N PHE A 337 -0.69 18.98 -38.91
CA PHE A 337 -1.11 17.59 -38.89
C PHE A 337 -2.61 17.45 -38.64
N PHE A 338 -3.14 18.11 -37.61
CA PHE A 338 -4.56 18.07 -37.31
C PHE A 338 -5.40 18.79 -38.36
N LYS A 339 -4.90 19.91 -38.93
CA LYS A 339 -5.59 20.62 -40.01
C LYS A 339 -5.77 19.75 -41.25
N LYS A 340 -4.80 18.89 -41.56
CA LYS A 340 -4.84 18.01 -42.73
C LYS A 340 -5.62 16.72 -42.47
N ASN A 341 -5.35 16.03 -41.36
CA ASN A 341 -5.84 14.67 -41.11
C ASN A 341 -7.11 14.61 -40.24
N SER A 342 -7.51 15.72 -39.60
CA SER A 342 -8.74 15.87 -38.80
C SER A 342 -9.03 14.65 -37.90
N THR A 343 -10.07 13.86 -38.21
CA THR A 343 -10.52 12.68 -37.44
C THR A 343 -9.48 11.55 -37.41
N ASN A 344 -8.78 11.29 -38.52
CA ASN A 344 -7.73 10.28 -38.57
C ASN A 344 -6.52 10.71 -37.74
N GLY A 345 -6.22 12.02 -37.73
CA GLY A 345 -5.21 12.61 -36.84
C GLY A 345 -5.56 12.44 -35.36
N TRP A 346 -6.85 12.53 -35.01
CA TRP A 346 -7.32 12.25 -33.65
C TRP A 346 -7.15 10.78 -33.26
N SER A 347 -7.45 9.84 -34.16
CA SER A 347 -7.23 8.41 -33.91
C SER A 347 -5.73 8.06 -33.77
N ALA A 348 -4.86 8.75 -34.52
CA ALA A 348 -3.40 8.60 -34.45
C ALA A 348 -2.81 9.03 -33.09
N LEU A 349 -3.47 9.91 -32.34
CA LEU A 349 -3.04 10.24 -30.97
C LEU A 349 -2.99 9.00 -30.08
N GLY A 350 -3.89 8.03 -30.27
CA GLY A 350 -3.87 6.78 -29.51
C GLY A 350 -2.61 5.95 -29.76
N GLY A 351 -2.04 6.00 -30.97
CA GLY A 351 -0.75 5.38 -31.26
C GLY A 351 0.43 6.18 -30.71
N CYS A 352 0.30 7.51 -30.61
CA CYS A 352 1.31 8.36 -29.99
C CYS A 352 1.42 8.12 -28.47
N VAL A 353 0.32 7.79 -27.79
CA VAL A 353 0.31 7.41 -26.35
C VAL A 353 1.26 6.24 -26.06
N LEU A 354 1.52 5.38 -27.05
CA LEU A 354 2.35 4.21 -26.87
C LEU A 354 3.85 4.54 -26.62
N CYS A 355 4.27 5.80 -26.77
CA CYS A 355 5.63 6.23 -26.45
C CYS A 355 5.87 6.54 -24.95
N ILE A 356 4.81 6.57 -24.13
CA ILE A 356 4.89 6.94 -22.70
C ILE A 356 4.56 5.78 -21.75
N THR A 357 4.36 4.59 -22.28
CA THR A 357 3.84 3.40 -21.59
C THR A 357 4.69 2.90 -20.42
N GLY A 358 5.98 3.25 -20.40
CA GLY A 358 6.86 2.94 -19.27
C GLY A 358 6.94 4.02 -18.18
N ALA A 359 6.16 5.10 -18.26
CA ALA A 359 6.24 6.20 -17.30
C ALA A 359 5.67 5.82 -15.92
N GLU A 360 4.56 5.06 -15.89
CA GLU A 360 3.97 4.55 -14.65
C GLU A 360 4.80 3.42 -14.04
N ALA A 361 5.38 2.54 -14.86
CA ALA A 361 6.34 1.54 -14.41
C ALA A 361 7.51 2.18 -13.65
N MET A 362 8.08 3.26 -14.20
CA MET A 362 9.13 4.05 -13.54
C MET A 362 8.70 4.63 -12.20
N PHE A 363 7.44 5.04 -12.06
CA PHE A 363 6.93 5.54 -10.79
C PHE A 363 6.70 4.41 -9.77
N ALA A 364 6.14 3.29 -10.18
CA ALA A 364 5.89 2.13 -9.32
C ALA A 364 7.19 1.48 -8.80
N ASP A 365 8.24 1.43 -9.63
CA ASP A 365 9.52 0.80 -9.29
C ASP A 365 10.52 1.72 -8.55
N LEU A 366 10.07 2.91 -8.13
CA LEU A 366 10.91 3.84 -7.35
C LEU A 366 11.46 3.22 -6.06
N GLY A 367 10.78 2.23 -5.48
CA GLY A 367 11.18 1.52 -4.26
C GLY A 367 12.55 0.86 -4.28
N HIS A 368 13.12 0.64 -5.48
CA HIS A 368 14.41 0.02 -5.69
C HIS A 368 15.57 1.01 -5.84
N PHE A 369 15.29 2.25 -6.26
CA PHE A 369 16.32 3.18 -6.74
C PHE A 369 16.12 4.59 -6.21
N SER A 370 17.22 5.34 -6.12
CA SER A 370 17.12 6.75 -5.69
C SER A 370 16.51 7.63 -6.78
N VAL A 371 15.71 8.62 -6.39
CA VAL A 371 15.13 9.62 -7.31
C VAL A 371 16.21 10.28 -8.19
N LYS A 372 17.36 10.63 -7.60
CA LYS A 372 18.48 11.26 -8.32
C LYS A 372 19.08 10.33 -9.39
N SER A 373 19.18 9.03 -9.10
CA SER A 373 19.71 8.04 -10.05
C SER A 373 18.80 7.88 -11.27
N ILE A 374 17.49 7.82 -11.05
CA ILE A 374 16.47 7.77 -12.11
C ILE A 374 16.52 9.06 -12.95
N GLN A 375 16.59 10.23 -12.31
CA GLN A 375 16.72 11.52 -13.01
C GLN A 375 17.95 11.58 -13.93
N ILE A 376 19.12 11.17 -13.43
CA ILE A 376 20.35 11.16 -14.21
C ILE A 376 20.21 10.20 -15.40
N ALA A 377 19.84 8.94 -15.15
CA ALA A 377 19.72 7.93 -16.21
C ALA A 377 18.72 8.34 -17.31
N PHE A 378 17.57 8.90 -16.92
CA PHE A 378 16.57 9.35 -17.88
C PHE A 378 17.09 10.49 -18.75
N THR A 379 17.55 11.57 -18.12
CA THR A 379 17.92 12.80 -18.83
C THR A 379 19.19 12.61 -19.66
N SER A 380 20.14 11.78 -19.21
CA SER A 380 21.43 11.61 -19.90
C SER A 380 21.44 10.51 -20.95
N VAL A 381 20.64 9.44 -20.80
CA VAL A 381 20.68 8.27 -21.71
C VAL A 381 19.33 8.04 -22.39
N VAL A 382 18.27 7.80 -21.61
CA VAL A 382 17.00 7.31 -22.16
C VAL A 382 16.34 8.35 -23.06
N PHE A 383 16.18 9.58 -22.56
CA PHE A 383 15.55 10.67 -23.30
C PHE A 383 16.26 10.98 -24.64
N PRO A 384 17.58 11.22 -24.70
CA PRO A 384 18.25 11.49 -25.97
C PRO A 384 18.21 10.29 -26.93
N CYS A 385 18.38 9.06 -26.44
CA CYS A 385 18.34 7.87 -27.30
C CYS A 385 16.94 7.65 -27.92
N LEU A 386 15.86 7.84 -27.15
CA LEU A 386 14.49 7.73 -27.67
C LEU A 386 14.20 8.81 -28.72
N LEU A 387 14.58 10.06 -28.42
CA LEU A 387 14.40 11.18 -29.33
C LEU A 387 15.13 10.94 -30.67
N LEU A 388 16.37 10.46 -30.61
CA LEU A 388 17.15 10.08 -31.79
C LEU A 388 16.52 8.91 -32.56
N ALA A 389 15.98 7.90 -31.87
CA ALA A 389 15.32 6.77 -32.52
C ALA A 389 14.09 7.22 -33.34
N TYR A 390 13.22 8.04 -32.75
CA TYR A 390 12.04 8.57 -33.46
C TYR A 390 12.42 9.53 -34.60
N LEU A 391 13.42 10.39 -34.39
CA LEU A 391 13.94 11.25 -35.46
C LEU A 391 14.48 10.43 -36.64
N GLY A 392 15.24 9.37 -36.37
CA GLY A 392 15.78 8.48 -37.40
C GLY A 392 14.71 7.70 -38.15
N GLN A 393 13.70 7.17 -37.44
CA GLN A 393 12.57 6.49 -38.07
C GLN A 393 11.76 7.43 -38.98
N ALA A 394 11.52 8.66 -38.52
CA ALA A 394 10.85 9.67 -39.33
C ALA A 394 11.68 10.05 -40.57
N ALA A 395 13.00 10.21 -40.44
CA ALA A 395 13.90 10.46 -41.57
C ALA A 395 13.85 9.34 -42.62
N PHE A 396 13.74 8.09 -42.18
CA PHE A 396 13.55 6.96 -43.10
C PHE A 396 12.20 7.01 -43.84
N LEU A 397 11.11 7.30 -43.15
CA LEU A 397 9.77 7.37 -43.74
C LEU A 397 9.60 8.48 -44.78
N MET A 398 10.35 9.58 -44.65
CA MET A 398 10.34 10.66 -45.64
C MET A 398 10.72 10.16 -47.04
N LYS A 399 11.56 9.11 -47.13
CA LYS A 399 11.94 8.49 -48.42
C LYS A 399 11.17 7.21 -48.74
N TYR A 400 10.78 6.43 -47.73
CA TYR A 400 10.12 5.14 -47.90
C TYR A 400 8.77 5.08 -47.17
N PRO A 401 7.74 5.81 -47.65
CA PRO A 401 6.45 5.90 -46.98
C PRO A 401 5.68 4.56 -46.95
N GLN A 402 5.99 3.63 -47.86
CA GLN A 402 5.33 2.32 -47.96
C GLN A 402 5.79 1.32 -46.88
N SER A 403 6.88 1.60 -46.17
CA SER A 403 7.48 0.71 -45.16
C SER A 403 7.00 0.99 -43.72
N ALA A 404 5.85 1.65 -43.55
CA ALA A 404 5.36 2.07 -42.24
C ALA A 404 5.07 0.91 -41.27
N GLY A 405 4.67 -0.26 -41.78
CA GLY A 405 4.28 -1.41 -40.94
C GLY A 405 5.43 -2.04 -40.13
N ARG A 406 6.65 -2.06 -40.67
CA ARG A 406 7.86 -2.65 -40.03
C ARG A 406 9.01 -1.63 -39.95
N ILE A 407 8.64 -0.37 -39.71
CA ILE A 407 9.52 0.79 -39.80
C ILE A 407 10.85 0.63 -39.06
N PHE A 408 10.84 0.09 -37.83
CA PHE A 408 12.05 -0.05 -37.03
C PHE A 408 13.07 -0.96 -37.73
N TYR A 409 12.65 -2.17 -38.09
CA TYR A 409 13.51 -3.18 -38.70
C TYR A 409 13.92 -2.82 -40.13
N ASP A 410 13.01 -2.23 -40.91
CA ASP A 410 13.31 -1.77 -42.28
C ASP A 410 14.29 -0.57 -42.27
N SER A 411 14.36 0.18 -41.17
CA SER A 411 15.29 1.30 -41.00
C SER A 411 16.70 0.90 -40.51
N VAL A 412 16.95 -0.38 -40.19
CA VAL A 412 18.26 -0.84 -39.72
C VAL A 412 19.27 -0.86 -40.89
N PRO A 413 20.47 -0.28 -40.72
CA PRO A 413 21.49 -0.30 -41.77
C PRO A 413 21.98 -1.71 -42.06
N THR A 414 21.96 -2.12 -43.33
CA THR A 414 22.62 -3.34 -43.84
C THR A 414 22.02 -4.66 -43.34
N ASP A 415 21.89 -5.66 -44.22
CA ASP A 415 21.31 -6.97 -43.88
C ASP A 415 22.08 -7.72 -42.78
N THR A 416 23.37 -7.45 -42.62
CA THR A 416 24.23 -8.09 -41.59
C THR A 416 23.97 -7.57 -40.17
N LEU A 417 23.55 -6.32 -40.03
CA LEU A 417 23.33 -5.64 -38.74
C LEU A 417 21.93 -5.93 -38.19
N PHE A 418 21.01 -6.39 -39.04
CA PHE A 418 19.67 -6.83 -38.65
C PHE A 418 19.69 -7.92 -37.58
N TRP A 419 20.47 -8.99 -37.76
CA TRP A 419 20.46 -10.14 -36.84
C TRP A 419 20.93 -9.79 -35.42
N PRO A 420 22.06 -9.06 -35.22
CA PRO A 420 22.44 -8.57 -33.90
C PRO A 420 21.37 -7.68 -33.27
N VAL A 421 20.82 -6.72 -34.03
CA VAL A 421 19.79 -5.79 -33.53
C VAL A 421 18.52 -6.53 -33.14
N PHE A 422 18.11 -7.54 -33.92
CA PHE A 422 16.96 -8.38 -33.61
C PHE A 422 17.13 -9.15 -32.30
N VAL A 423 18.30 -9.75 -32.07
CA VAL A 423 18.60 -10.45 -30.81
C VAL A 423 18.57 -9.48 -29.63
N ILE A 424 19.20 -8.31 -29.77
CA ILE A 424 19.22 -7.29 -28.71
C ILE A 424 17.80 -6.77 -28.45
N ALA A 425 16.99 -6.53 -29.49
CA ALA A 425 15.59 -6.10 -29.37
C ALA A 425 14.74 -7.14 -28.62
N THR A 426 14.93 -8.43 -28.93
CA THR A 426 14.22 -9.53 -28.24
C THR A 426 14.62 -9.61 -26.77
N ILE A 427 15.91 -9.46 -26.46
CA ILE A 427 16.39 -9.39 -25.07
C ILE A 427 15.81 -8.16 -24.36
N ALA A 428 15.80 -7.00 -25.02
CA ALA A 428 15.22 -5.78 -24.48
C ALA A 428 13.72 -5.93 -24.19
N ALA A 429 12.95 -6.57 -25.08
CA ALA A 429 11.53 -6.88 -24.87
C ALA A 429 11.29 -7.84 -23.70
N ILE A 430 12.15 -8.85 -23.52
CA ILE A 430 12.09 -9.74 -22.36
C ILE A 430 12.33 -8.93 -21.08
N ILE A 431 13.33 -8.05 -21.06
CA ILE A 431 13.66 -7.21 -19.90
C ILE A 431 12.55 -6.20 -19.62
N ALA A 432 11.98 -5.56 -20.65
CA ALA A 432 10.82 -4.67 -20.53
C ALA A 432 9.64 -5.34 -19.82
N SER A 433 9.34 -6.57 -20.23
CA SER A 433 8.30 -7.39 -19.61
C SER A 433 8.57 -7.67 -18.12
N GLN A 434 9.84 -7.81 -17.72
CA GLN A 434 10.21 -8.03 -16.31
C GLN A 434 9.85 -6.86 -15.41
N ALA A 435 10.11 -5.64 -15.87
CA ALA A 435 9.83 -4.41 -15.12
C ALA A 435 8.36 -4.38 -14.71
N MET A 436 7.45 -4.59 -15.67
CA MET A 436 6.01 -4.56 -15.43
C MET A 436 5.49 -5.73 -14.58
N ILE A 437 6.09 -6.92 -14.72
CA ILE A 437 5.77 -8.06 -13.84
C ILE A 437 6.18 -7.74 -12.39
N SER A 438 7.36 -7.14 -12.20
CA SER A 438 7.84 -6.71 -10.88
C SER A 438 6.96 -5.62 -10.27
N ALA A 439 6.60 -4.61 -11.05
CA ALA A 439 5.68 -3.55 -10.65
C ALA A 439 4.33 -4.12 -10.20
N SER A 440 3.79 -5.11 -10.93
CA SER A 440 2.56 -5.82 -10.56
C SER A 440 2.67 -6.55 -9.23
N PHE A 441 3.79 -7.22 -8.94
CA PHE A 441 4.03 -7.85 -7.64
C PHE A 441 4.12 -6.83 -6.50
N SER A 442 4.76 -5.69 -6.75
CA SER A 442 4.83 -4.59 -5.78
C SER A 442 3.44 -4.05 -5.45
N CYS A 443 2.62 -3.77 -6.48
CA CYS A 443 1.24 -3.30 -6.31
C CYS A 443 0.38 -4.30 -5.51
N VAL A 444 0.44 -5.60 -5.81
CA VAL A 444 -0.31 -6.62 -5.07
C VAL A 444 0.15 -6.71 -3.61
N LYS A 445 1.46 -6.66 -3.35
CA LYS A 445 2.00 -6.66 -1.98
C LYS A 445 1.53 -5.43 -1.20
N GLN A 446 1.58 -4.25 -1.80
CA GLN A 446 1.11 -3.01 -1.18
C GLN A 446 -0.40 -3.06 -0.90
N ALA A 447 -1.20 -3.58 -1.84
CA ALA A 447 -2.63 -3.79 -1.66
C ALA A 447 -2.96 -4.74 -0.49
N MET A 448 -2.18 -5.82 -0.33
CA MET A 448 -2.32 -6.75 0.79
C MET A 448 -2.04 -6.08 2.14
N ALA A 449 -1.00 -5.25 2.22
CA ALA A 449 -0.61 -4.56 3.45
C ALA A 449 -1.70 -3.59 3.95
N LEU A 450 -2.45 -3.00 3.02
CA LEU A 450 -3.58 -2.11 3.29
C LEU A 450 -4.93 -2.83 3.44
N GLY A 451 -4.94 -4.17 3.46
CA GLY A 451 -6.17 -4.96 3.60
C GLY A 451 -7.10 -4.92 2.39
N CYS A 452 -6.61 -4.44 1.24
CA CYS A 452 -7.36 -4.30 -0.01
C CYS A 452 -7.24 -5.51 -0.95
N PHE A 453 -6.37 -6.49 -0.63
CA PHE A 453 -6.18 -7.69 -1.44
C PHE A 453 -6.09 -8.95 -0.56
N PRO A 454 -6.60 -10.11 -1.01
CA PRO A 454 -6.48 -11.36 -0.28
C PRO A 454 -5.03 -11.76 -0.01
N ARG A 455 -4.80 -12.44 1.11
CA ARG A 455 -3.46 -12.86 1.49
C ARG A 455 -2.95 -13.95 0.53
N VAL A 456 -1.88 -13.64 -0.21
CA VAL A 456 -1.17 -14.58 -1.10
C VAL A 456 0.26 -14.83 -0.61
N LYS A 457 0.89 -15.92 -1.09
CA LYS A 457 2.27 -16.27 -0.73
C LYS A 457 3.25 -15.30 -1.41
N VAL A 458 3.96 -14.52 -0.61
CA VAL A 458 5.03 -13.62 -1.04
C VAL A 458 6.36 -14.29 -0.74
N ILE A 459 7.23 -14.44 -1.75
CA ILE A 459 8.58 -14.99 -1.61
C ILE A 459 9.57 -13.87 -1.93
N HIS A 460 10.44 -13.53 -0.99
CA HIS A 460 11.53 -12.59 -1.23
C HIS A 460 12.70 -13.33 -1.88
N THR A 461 13.14 -12.83 -3.04
CA THR A 461 14.17 -13.51 -3.85
C THR A 461 15.59 -13.06 -3.51
N SER A 462 15.75 -11.96 -2.78
CA SER A 462 17.03 -11.46 -2.27
C SER A 462 16.97 -11.18 -0.77
N LYS A 463 18.07 -11.48 -0.08
CA LYS A 463 18.30 -11.12 1.33
C LYS A 463 18.80 -9.67 1.50
N GLU A 464 19.40 -9.09 0.45
CA GLU A 464 20.03 -7.77 0.48
C GLU A 464 19.14 -6.66 -0.12
N HIS A 465 18.28 -6.99 -1.09
CA HIS A 465 17.40 -6.03 -1.77
C HIS A 465 15.92 -6.33 -1.51
N MET A 466 15.32 -5.60 -0.57
CA MET A 466 13.94 -5.85 -0.08
C MET A 466 12.82 -5.66 -1.13
N GLY A 467 13.09 -4.96 -2.24
CA GLY A 467 12.11 -4.77 -3.30
C GLY A 467 11.94 -5.98 -4.22
N GLN A 468 12.86 -6.95 -4.20
CA GLN A 468 12.80 -8.08 -5.13
C GLN A 468 11.83 -9.16 -4.61
N ILE A 469 10.62 -9.12 -5.15
CA ILE A 469 9.48 -9.91 -4.69
C ILE A 469 9.04 -10.85 -5.80
N TYR A 470 8.76 -12.11 -5.44
CA TYR A 470 8.16 -13.09 -6.33
C TYR A 470 6.85 -13.60 -5.72
N ILE A 471 5.75 -13.45 -6.46
CA ILE A 471 4.42 -13.94 -6.05
C ILE A 471 3.98 -15.02 -7.05
N PRO A 472 4.12 -16.33 -6.71
CA PRO A 472 3.90 -17.40 -7.68
C PRO A 472 2.51 -17.39 -8.31
N VAL A 473 1.46 -17.17 -7.51
CA VAL A 473 0.06 -17.19 -7.98
C VAL A 473 -0.19 -16.10 -9.02
N ILE A 474 0.31 -14.89 -8.75
CA ILE A 474 0.17 -13.76 -9.68
C ILE A 474 1.01 -14.00 -10.93
N ASN A 475 2.21 -14.57 -10.80
CA ASN A 475 3.06 -14.91 -11.95
C ASN A 475 2.38 -15.88 -12.93
N TRP A 476 1.81 -16.98 -12.40
CA TRP A 476 1.08 -17.94 -13.22
C TRP A 476 -0.17 -17.34 -13.86
N PHE A 477 -0.89 -16.50 -13.11
CA PHE A 477 -2.04 -15.77 -13.63
C PHE A 477 -1.65 -14.84 -14.78
N LEU A 478 -0.63 -13.99 -14.59
CA LEU A 478 -0.13 -13.07 -15.61
C LEU A 478 0.34 -13.84 -16.86
N MET A 479 1.04 -14.98 -16.68
CA MET A 479 1.47 -15.82 -17.79
C MET A 479 0.29 -16.31 -18.64
N ILE A 480 -0.73 -16.91 -18.00
CA ILE A 480 -1.89 -17.45 -18.70
C ILE A 480 -2.64 -16.34 -19.43
N MET A 481 -2.88 -15.20 -18.77
CA MET A 481 -3.58 -14.08 -19.38
C MET A 481 -2.79 -13.47 -20.54
N CYS A 482 -1.48 -13.29 -20.39
CA CYS A 482 -0.62 -12.77 -21.46
C CYS A 482 -0.63 -13.70 -22.69
N MET A 483 -0.53 -15.02 -22.49
CA MET A 483 -0.63 -15.99 -23.58
C MET A 483 -1.99 -15.95 -24.27
N LEU A 484 -3.06 -15.82 -23.50
CA LEU A 484 -4.43 -15.70 -24.03
C LEU A 484 -4.58 -14.44 -24.87
N VAL A 485 -4.04 -13.30 -24.43
CA VAL A 485 -4.07 -12.03 -25.18
C VAL A 485 -3.34 -12.18 -26.51
N VAL A 486 -2.13 -12.73 -26.53
CA VAL A 486 -1.38 -12.97 -27.78
C VAL A 486 -2.12 -13.93 -28.72
N ALA A 487 -2.68 -15.01 -28.18
CA ALA A 487 -3.43 -15.99 -28.96
C ALA A 487 -4.74 -15.44 -29.56
N ALA A 488 -5.41 -14.53 -28.82
CA ALA A 488 -6.69 -13.96 -29.22
C ALA A 488 -6.55 -12.82 -30.23
N PHE A 489 -5.62 -11.88 -30.02
CA PHE A 489 -5.51 -10.69 -30.86
C PHE A 489 -4.69 -10.92 -32.12
N ARG A 490 -3.67 -11.80 -32.09
CA ARG A 490 -2.80 -12.17 -33.22
C ARG A 490 -2.13 -11.02 -33.99
N SER A 491 -2.25 -9.79 -33.52
CA SER A 491 -1.76 -8.58 -34.20
C SER A 491 -1.23 -7.57 -33.19
N THR A 492 -0.08 -6.96 -33.51
CA THR A 492 0.56 -5.90 -32.72
C THR A 492 -0.29 -4.65 -32.62
N THR A 493 -0.92 -4.21 -33.72
CA THR A 493 -1.76 -3.00 -33.76
C THR A 493 -3.03 -3.13 -32.93
N SER A 494 -3.66 -4.31 -32.94
CA SER A 494 -4.87 -4.55 -32.14
C SER A 494 -4.58 -4.56 -30.63
N ILE A 495 -3.42 -5.12 -30.23
CA ILE A 495 -2.98 -5.09 -28.82
C ILE A 495 -2.56 -3.67 -28.42
N ALA A 496 -1.87 -2.95 -29.30
CA ALA A 496 -1.48 -1.54 -29.13
C ALA A 496 -2.70 -0.63 -28.90
N ASN A 497 -3.75 -0.80 -29.69
CA ASN A 497 -5.01 -0.09 -29.52
C ASN A 497 -5.68 -0.36 -28.16
N ALA A 498 -5.61 -1.59 -27.66
CA ALA A 498 -6.16 -1.93 -26.35
C ALA A 498 -5.37 -1.27 -25.21
N TYR A 499 -4.05 -1.30 -25.32
CA TYR A 499 -3.10 -0.87 -24.32
C TYR A 499 -3.33 0.57 -23.82
N GLY A 500 -3.55 1.52 -24.74
CA GLY A 500 -3.57 2.95 -24.41
C GLY A 500 -4.63 3.37 -23.38
N ILE A 501 -5.73 2.63 -23.22
CA ILE A 501 -6.82 3.00 -22.29
C ILE A 501 -6.40 2.79 -20.84
N ALA A 502 -5.76 1.65 -20.57
CA ALA A 502 -5.27 1.36 -19.22
C ALA A 502 -4.21 2.39 -18.82
N GLU A 503 -3.26 2.66 -19.71
CA GLU A 503 -2.15 3.56 -19.43
C GLU A 503 -2.61 4.98 -19.11
N VAL A 504 -3.36 5.61 -20.01
CA VAL A 504 -3.86 6.98 -19.77
C VAL A 504 -4.78 7.04 -18.56
N GLY A 505 -5.57 5.98 -18.33
CA GLY A 505 -6.42 5.86 -17.14
C GLY A 505 -5.62 5.90 -15.84
N VAL A 506 -4.52 5.14 -15.74
CA VAL A 506 -3.61 5.19 -14.58
C VAL A 506 -2.98 6.57 -14.45
N MET A 507 -2.50 7.15 -15.56
CA MET A 507 -1.87 8.47 -15.52
C MET A 507 -2.80 9.56 -14.96
N MET A 508 -4.09 9.52 -15.32
CA MET A 508 -5.10 10.43 -14.78
C MET A 508 -5.34 10.22 -13.28
N VAL A 509 -5.36 8.96 -12.83
CA VAL A 509 -5.44 8.63 -11.40
C VAL A 509 -4.22 9.18 -10.67
N THR A 510 -3.01 8.98 -11.20
CA THR A 510 -1.77 9.49 -10.63
C THR A 510 -1.76 11.01 -10.56
N THR A 511 -2.18 11.70 -11.63
CA THR A 511 -2.28 13.17 -11.65
C THR A 511 -3.22 13.68 -10.55
N THR A 512 -4.35 12.99 -10.33
CA THR A 512 -5.31 13.31 -9.27
C THR A 512 -4.70 13.09 -7.88
N LEU A 513 -4.05 11.95 -7.63
CA LEU A 513 -3.42 11.62 -6.36
C LEU A 513 -2.26 12.56 -6.02
N VAL A 514 -1.40 12.87 -6.99
CA VAL A 514 -0.29 13.81 -6.82
C VAL A 514 -0.82 15.21 -6.52
N THR A 515 -1.90 15.65 -7.17
CA THR A 515 -2.55 16.93 -6.85
C THR A 515 -3.00 16.98 -5.38
N ILE A 516 -3.60 15.89 -4.87
CA ILE A 516 -3.99 15.79 -3.46
C ILE A 516 -2.74 15.89 -2.55
N VAL A 517 -1.64 15.23 -2.92
CA VAL A 517 -0.36 15.32 -2.19
C VAL A 517 0.26 16.71 -2.23
N MET A 518 0.21 17.40 -3.37
CA MET A 518 0.72 18.77 -3.54
C MET A 518 0.00 19.75 -2.59
N VAL A 519 -1.30 19.55 -2.41
CA VAL A 519 -2.16 20.39 -1.57
C VAL A 519 -2.04 20.02 -0.09
N LEU A 520 -2.12 18.74 0.26
CA LEU A 520 -2.15 18.29 1.66
C LEU A 520 -0.76 18.21 2.31
N ILE A 521 0.26 17.81 1.56
CA ILE A 521 1.56 17.40 2.12
C ILE A 521 2.65 18.37 1.74
N TRP A 522 2.76 18.74 0.45
CA TRP A 522 3.77 19.72 0.03
C TRP A 522 3.40 21.15 0.40
N GLN A 523 2.14 21.40 0.81
CA GLN A 523 1.65 22.71 1.22
C GLN A 523 1.96 23.80 0.19
N THR A 524 1.89 23.44 -1.10
CA THR A 524 2.19 24.36 -2.20
C THR A 524 1.07 25.39 -2.39
N ASN A 525 1.43 26.53 -2.99
CA ASN A 525 0.46 27.55 -3.36
C ASN A 525 -0.68 26.96 -4.21
N LEU A 526 -1.94 27.26 -3.88
CA LEU A 526 -3.12 26.68 -4.55
C LEU A 526 -3.09 26.90 -6.07
N ILE A 527 -2.61 28.06 -6.51
CA ILE A 527 -2.48 28.37 -7.94
C ILE A 527 -1.48 27.41 -8.62
N LEU A 528 -0.34 27.15 -7.98
CA LEU A 528 0.65 26.22 -8.51
C LEU A 528 0.14 24.78 -8.46
N ALA A 529 -0.53 24.40 -7.37
CA ALA A 529 -1.14 23.08 -7.20
C ALA A 529 -2.28 22.82 -8.18
N LEU A 530 -3.07 23.85 -8.57
CA LEU A 530 -4.11 23.76 -9.60
C LEU A 530 -3.55 23.85 -11.03
N CYS A 531 -2.44 24.55 -11.23
CA CYS A 531 -1.76 24.61 -12.53
C CYS A 531 -1.28 23.21 -12.97
N PHE A 532 -0.80 22.38 -12.03
CA PHE A 532 -0.36 21.02 -12.31
C PHE A 532 -1.45 20.14 -13.00
N PRO A 533 -2.62 19.87 -12.38
CA PRO A 533 -3.69 19.11 -13.03
C PRO A 533 -4.31 19.84 -14.21
N LEU A 534 -4.26 21.19 -14.26
CA LEU A 534 -4.77 21.94 -15.40
C LEU A 534 -3.90 21.73 -16.65
N VAL A 535 -2.57 21.67 -16.52
CA VAL A 535 -1.67 21.42 -17.65
C VAL A 535 -1.64 19.94 -18.02
N PHE A 536 -1.27 19.07 -17.07
CA PHE A 536 -1.08 17.65 -17.38
C PHE A 536 -2.41 16.89 -17.50
N GLY A 537 -3.40 17.23 -16.68
CA GLY A 537 -4.72 16.61 -16.75
C GLY A 537 -5.47 16.97 -18.04
N THR A 538 -5.32 18.19 -18.58
CA THR A 538 -5.93 18.52 -19.88
C THR A 538 -5.27 17.77 -21.03
N MET A 539 -3.94 17.62 -21.01
CA MET A 539 -3.23 16.78 -21.98
C MET A 539 -3.68 15.32 -21.92
N GLU A 540 -3.76 14.76 -20.70
CA GLU A 540 -4.24 13.40 -20.48
C GLU A 540 -5.69 13.21 -20.93
N LEU A 541 -6.56 14.20 -20.70
CA LEU A 541 -7.94 14.17 -21.19
C LEU A 541 -8.00 14.17 -22.72
N VAL A 542 -7.12 14.89 -23.41
CA VAL A 542 -7.00 14.83 -24.88
C VAL A 542 -6.61 13.41 -25.31
N TYR A 543 -5.60 12.81 -24.71
CA TYR A 543 -5.24 11.42 -25.04
C TYR A 543 -6.36 10.44 -24.68
N MET A 544 -6.99 10.58 -23.52
CA MET A 544 -8.08 9.73 -23.07
C MET A 544 -9.23 9.76 -24.07
N SER A 545 -9.60 10.95 -24.55
CA SER A 545 -10.63 11.11 -25.57
C SER A 545 -10.27 10.46 -26.92
N ALA A 546 -8.99 10.42 -27.28
CA ALA A 546 -8.52 9.71 -28.46
C ALA A 546 -8.59 8.18 -28.28
N VAL A 547 -8.14 7.64 -27.14
CA VAL A 547 -8.16 6.18 -26.91
C VAL A 547 -9.56 5.65 -26.59
N LEU A 548 -10.45 6.46 -26.00
CA LEU A 548 -11.87 6.11 -25.82
C LEU A 548 -12.56 5.75 -27.15
N SER A 549 -12.18 6.41 -28.25
CA SER A 549 -12.70 6.07 -29.58
C SER A 549 -12.33 4.66 -30.05
N LYS A 550 -11.29 4.05 -29.45
CA LYS A 550 -10.74 2.73 -29.78
C LYS A 550 -11.26 1.59 -28.89
N ILE A 551 -12.27 1.83 -28.04
CA ILE A 551 -12.85 0.79 -27.17
C ILE A 551 -13.29 -0.44 -27.99
N LEU A 552 -13.93 -0.22 -29.14
CA LEU A 552 -14.42 -1.30 -30.02
C LEU A 552 -13.29 -2.06 -30.74
N GLU A 553 -12.11 -1.45 -30.89
CA GLU A 553 -10.96 -2.05 -31.57
C GLU A 553 -10.07 -2.90 -30.63
N GLY A 554 -10.45 -3.04 -29.36
CA GLY A 554 -9.71 -3.82 -28.36
C GLY A 554 -9.60 -3.18 -26.99
N GLY A 555 -9.86 -1.88 -26.88
CA GLY A 555 -9.78 -1.12 -25.62
C GLY A 555 -10.74 -1.57 -24.51
N TRP A 556 -11.75 -2.38 -24.83
CA TRP A 556 -12.61 -3.01 -23.82
C TRP A 556 -11.87 -4.01 -22.94
N LEU A 557 -10.81 -4.67 -23.44
CA LEU A 557 -10.14 -5.75 -22.74
C LEU A 557 -9.48 -5.30 -21.43
N PRO A 558 -8.67 -4.22 -21.39
CA PRO A 558 -8.03 -3.81 -20.14
C PRO A 558 -9.02 -3.27 -19.13
N LEU A 559 -10.14 -2.69 -19.59
CA LEU A 559 -11.24 -2.28 -18.72
C LEU A 559 -11.92 -3.48 -18.06
N VAL A 560 -12.07 -4.60 -18.76
CA VAL A 560 -12.59 -5.86 -18.18
C VAL A 560 -11.63 -6.39 -17.12
N PHE A 561 -10.32 -6.43 -17.39
CA PHE A 561 -9.34 -6.85 -16.39
C PHE A 561 -9.33 -5.91 -15.17
N ALA A 562 -9.30 -4.60 -15.40
CA ALA A 562 -9.33 -3.62 -14.33
C ALA A 562 -10.61 -3.72 -13.48
N SER A 563 -11.76 -3.94 -14.10
CA SER A 563 -13.04 -4.14 -13.41
C SER A 563 -13.08 -5.43 -12.58
N LEU A 564 -12.57 -6.54 -13.14
CA LEU A 564 -12.45 -7.81 -12.42
C LEU A 564 -11.61 -7.64 -11.14
N PHE A 565 -10.41 -7.08 -11.28
CA PHE A 565 -9.51 -6.86 -10.14
C PHE A 565 -10.08 -5.85 -9.13
N LEU A 566 -10.68 -4.75 -9.61
CA LEU A 566 -11.37 -3.78 -8.76
C LEU A 566 -12.46 -4.48 -7.93
N CYS A 567 -13.26 -5.35 -8.54
CA CYS A 567 -14.30 -6.10 -7.84
C CYS A 567 -13.70 -7.02 -6.76
N VAL A 568 -12.65 -7.78 -7.09
CA VAL A 568 -11.98 -8.64 -6.09
C VAL A 568 -11.45 -7.82 -4.91
N MET A 569 -10.77 -6.71 -5.20
CA MET A 569 -10.17 -5.85 -4.18
C MET A 569 -11.22 -5.15 -3.32
N TYR A 570 -12.27 -4.61 -3.95
CA TYR A 570 -13.35 -3.92 -3.27
C TYR A 570 -14.15 -4.87 -2.37
N ILE A 571 -14.53 -6.06 -2.87
CA ILE A 571 -15.25 -7.07 -2.09
C ILE A 571 -14.40 -7.53 -0.90
N TRP A 572 -13.10 -7.73 -1.11
CA TRP A 572 -12.18 -8.11 -0.04
C TRP A 572 -12.06 -7.03 1.04
N ASN A 573 -11.85 -5.78 0.64
CA ASN A 573 -11.76 -4.66 1.57
C ASN A 573 -13.08 -4.47 2.34
N TYR A 574 -14.21 -4.49 1.63
CA TYR A 574 -15.54 -4.35 2.23
C TYR A 574 -15.80 -5.45 3.27
N GLY A 575 -15.55 -6.72 2.93
CA GLY A 575 -15.72 -7.83 3.86
C GLY A 575 -14.76 -7.77 5.06
N SER A 576 -13.53 -7.31 4.84
CA SER A 576 -12.52 -7.14 5.90
C SER A 576 -12.91 -6.02 6.88
N VAL A 577 -13.37 -4.87 6.37
CA VAL A 577 -13.89 -3.76 7.19
C VAL A 577 -15.10 -4.21 8.00
N LEU A 578 -16.01 -4.96 7.37
CA LEU A 578 -17.22 -5.42 8.03
C LEU A 578 -16.94 -6.44 9.14
N LYS A 579 -15.98 -7.34 8.91
CA LYS A 579 -15.45 -8.26 9.92
C LYS A 579 -14.91 -7.46 11.11
N TYR A 580 -14.02 -6.52 10.85
CA TYR A 580 -13.38 -5.70 11.88
C TYR A 580 -14.41 -4.93 12.70
N GLN A 581 -15.38 -4.27 12.06
CA GLN A 581 -16.44 -3.52 12.76
C GLN A 581 -17.31 -4.43 13.65
N SER A 582 -17.54 -5.67 13.23
CA SER A 582 -18.33 -6.63 14.01
C SER A 582 -17.57 -7.13 15.23
N GLU A 583 -16.27 -7.41 15.07
CA GLU A 583 -15.36 -7.75 16.17
C GLU A 583 -15.28 -6.60 17.19
N VAL A 584 -15.20 -5.34 16.73
CA VAL A 584 -15.19 -4.17 17.63
C VAL A 584 -16.52 -4.02 18.38
N LYS A 585 -17.67 -4.26 17.72
CA LYS A 585 -18.99 -4.16 18.36
C LYS A 585 -19.23 -5.24 19.42
N GLN A 586 -18.70 -6.44 19.21
CA GLN A 586 -18.80 -7.55 20.16
C GLN A 586 -17.61 -7.61 21.14
N LYS A 587 -16.81 -6.55 21.25
CA LYS A 587 -15.74 -6.48 22.24
C LYS A 587 -16.31 -6.52 23.65
N ILE A 588 -15.56 -7.15 24.54
CA ILE A 588 -15.94 -7.27 25.96
C ILE A 588 -15.24 -6.17 26.75
N SER A 589 -15.96 -5.56 27.70
CA SER A 589 -15.42 -4.56 28.61
C SER A 589 -14.44 -5.19 29.58
N LEU A 590 -13.44 -4.42 30.01
CA LEU A 590 -12.50 -4.87 31.03
C LEU A 590 -13.21 -5.08 32.37
N ASP A 591 -14.24 -4.26 32.65
CA ASP A 591 -15.06 -4.37 33.85
C ASP A 591 -15.70 -5.76 34.02
N PHE A 592 -16.12 -6.39 32.92
CA PHE A 592 -16.66 -7.76 32.95
C PHE A 592 -15.59 -8.79 33.37
N MET A 593 -14.33 -8.59 32.99
CA MET A 593 -13.25 -9.51 33.40
C MET A 593 -12.87 -9.35 34.87
N ASP A 594 -12.97 -8.12 35.39
CA ASP A 594 -12.75 -7.85 36.81
C ASP A 594 -13.86 -8.52 37.65
N GLU A 595 -15.10 -8.59 37.14
CA GLU A 595 -16.19 -9.36 37.77
C GLU A 595 -15.95 -10.88 37.80
N LEU A 596 -15.22 -11.44 36.82
CA LEU A 596 -14.90 -12.88 36.78
C LEU A 596 -13.79 -13.33 37.76
N GLY A 597 -13.03 -12.40 38.34
CA GLY A 597 -11.95 -12.69 39.28
C GLY A 597 -10.66 -13.31 38.68
N CYS A 598 -9.58 -13.38 39.45
CA CYS A 598 -8.23 -13.74 38.98
C CYS A 598 -8.10 -15.19 38.45
N THR A 599 -8.93 -16.10 38.97
CA THR A 599 -9.02 -17.49 38.50
C THR A 599 -9.91 -17.63 37.28
N LEU A 600 -10.73 -16.62 36.95
CA LEU A 600 -11.78 -16.68 35.92
C LEU A 600 -12.74 -17.88 36.06
N GLY A 601 -12.75 -18.57 37.21
CA GLY A 601 -13.42 -19.86 37.37
C GLY A 601 -12.82 -20.98 36.51
N THR A 602 -11.56 -20.86 36.08
CA THR A 602 -10.88 -21.75 35.13
C THR A 602 -9.57 -22.32 35.66
N VAL A 603 -9.13 -23.45 35.10
CA VAL A 603 -7.84 -24.09 35.45
C VAL A 603 -6.69 -23.38 34.74
N ARG A 604 -5.63 -23.02 35.46
CA ARG A 604 -4.39 -22.43 34.91
C ARG A 604 -3.37 -23.53 34.59
N VAL A 605 -3.05 -23.69 33.31
CA VAL A 605 -2.07 -24.65 32.79
C VAL A 605 -0.70 -23.96 32.65
N PRO A 606 0.43 -24.61 32.99
CA PRO A 606 1.76 -24.02 32.79
C PRO A 606 2.02 -23.72 31.30
N GLY A 607 2.72 -22.63 31.01
CA GLY A 607 3.02 -22.19 29.63
C GLY A 607 2.51 -20.79 29.30
N ILE A 608 2.90 -20.29 28.12
CA ILE A 608 2.47 -19.00 27.57
C ILE A 608 1.44 -19.20 26.46
N GLY A 609 0.22 -18.67 26.67
CA GLY A 609 -0.85 -18.66 25.67
C GLY A 609 -0.83 -17.39 24.83
N LEU A 610 -0.47 -17.48 23.55
CA LEU A 610 -0.51 -16.36 22.60
C LEU A 610 -1.86 -16.32 21.88
N LEU A 611 -2.75 -15.41 22.28
CA LEU A 611 -4.01 -15.18 21.57
C LEU A 611 -3.82 -14.15 20.46
N TYR A 612 -3.85 -14.60 19.21
CA TYR A 612 -3.78 -13.70 18.06
C TYR A 612 -5.13 -13.11 17.74
N ASN A 613 -5.18 -11.78 17.65
CA ASN A 613 -6.40 -11.04 17.37
C ASN A 613 -6.14 -9.78 16.54
N GLU A 614 -7.14 -9.33 15.77
CA GLU A 614 -7.06 -8.12 14.96
C GLU A 614 -7.47 -6.85 15.75
N LEU A 615 -8.07 -6.98 16.94
CA LEU A 615 -8.46 -5.84 17.79
C LEU A 615 -7.28 -5.29 18.62
N VAL A 616 -7.07 -3.98 18.54
CA VAL A 616 -6.08 -3.24 19.35
C VAL A 616 -6.62 -2.86 20.73
N GLN A 617 -7.95 -2.72 20.87
CA GLN A 617 -8.63 -2.29 22.10
C GLN A 617 -9.74 -3.28 22.50
N GLY A 618 -9.94 -3.48 23.82
CA GLY A 618 -10.91 -4.45 24.37
C GLY A 618 -10.47 -5.92 24.23
N ILE A 619 -11.17 -6.83 24.91
CA ILE A 619 -10.91 -8.27 24.81
C ILE A 619 -11.81 -8.86 23.73
N PRO A 620 -11.27 -9.67 22.79
CA PRO A 620 -12.09 -10.31 21.75
C PRO A 620 -13.12 -11.25 22.35
N SER A 621 -14.34 -11.23 21.81
CA SER A 621 -15.40 -12.20 22.13
C SER A 621 -14.98 -13.66 21.93
N ILE A 622 -14.05 -13.92 21.01
CA ILE A 622 -13.48 -15.25 20.76
C ILE A 622 -12.84 -15.82 22.03
N PHE A 623 -12.23 -14.98 22.87
CA PHE A 623 -11.63 -15.44 24.11
C PHE A 623 -12.69 -15.94 25.08
N THR A 624 -13.82 -15.24 25.21
CA THR A 624 -14.91 -15.68 26.08
C THR A 624 -15.61 -16.91 25.55
N GLN A 625 -15.83 -17.01 24.23
CA GLN A 625 -16.34 -18.24 23.63
C GLN A 625 -15.39 -19.43 23.92
N PHE A 626 -14.08 -19.19 23.82
CA PHE A 626 -13.08 -20.20 24.18
C PHE A 626 -13.18 -20.61 25.65
N LEU A 627 -13.35 -19.67 26.60
CA LEU A 627 -13.53 -19.99 28.01
C LEU A 627 -14.81 -20.77 28.30
N LEU A 628 -15.90 -20.49 27.58
CA LEU A 628 -17.17 -21.21 27.72
C LEU A 628 -17.06 -22.66 27.24
N ASP A 629 -16.35 -22.88 26.13
CA ASP A 629 -16.18 -24.20 25.55
C ASP A 629 -15.09 -25.02 26.28
N LEU A 630 -14.04 -24.34 26.76
CA LEU A 630 -12.90 -24.91 27.47
C LEU A 630 -12.49 -24.01 28.65
N PRO A 631 -12.85 -24.38 29.89
CA PRO A 631 -12.54 -23.60 31.10
C PRO A 631 -11.09 -23.84 31.57
N ALA A 632 -10.12 -23.70 30.67
CA ALA A 632 -8.70 -23.82 30.96
C ALA A 632 -7.90 -22.75 30.19
N ILE A 633 -6.98 -22.09 30.88
CA ILE A 633 -6.14 -21.02 30.35
C ILE A 633 -4.68 -21.21 30.74
N HIS A 634 -3.78 -20.59 29.99
CA HIS A 634 -2.35 -20.64 30.29
C HIS A 634 -1.99 -19.73 31.48
N SER A 635 -0.89 -20.05 32.16
CA SER A 635 -0.35 -19.29 33.30
C SER A 635 -0.14 -17.82 32.94
N VAL A 636 0.46 -17.56 31.78
CA VAL A 636 0.60 -16.22 31.19
C VAL A 636 -0.15 -16.19 29.86
N ILE A 637 -0.97 -15.16 29.66
CA ILE A 637 -1.70 -14.95 28.39
C ILE A 637 -1.24 -13.65 27.76
N VAL A 638 -0.83 -13.71 26.49
CA VAL A 638 -0.48 -12.54 25.70
C VAL A 638 -1.41 -12.40 24.51
N PHE A 639 -2.20 -11.33 24.50
CA PHE A 639 -3.04 -10.94 23.37
C PHE A 639 -2.16 -10.26 22.33
N VAL A 640 -1.80 -10.99 21.28
CA VAL A 640 -0.92 -10.50 20.20
C VAL A 640 -1.76 -9.91 19.08
N CYS A 641 -1.65 -8.61 18.88
CA CYS A 641 -2.22 -7.90 17.74
C CYS A 641 -1.11 -7.55 16.74
N ILE A 642 -1.15 -8.19 15.57
CA ILE A 642 -0.24 -7.85 14.48
C ILE A 642 -0.85 -6.71 13.68
N LYS A 643 -0.12 -5.59 13.58
CA LYS A 643 -0.59 -4.38 12.94
C LYS A 643 0.38 -3.95 11.85
N HIS A 644 -0.13 -3.87 10.62
CA HIS A 644 0.61 -3.27 9.53
C HIS A 644 0.40 -1.76 9.55
N ILE A 645 1.50 -1.01 9.69
CA ILE A 645 1.51 0.45 9.68
C ILE A 645 1.88 0.91 8.26
N PRO A 646 1.30 2.02 7.75
CA PRO A 646 1.69 2.65 6.48
C PRO A 646 3.07 3.33 6.58
N VAL A 647 4.09 2.56 6.95
CA VAL A 647 5.50 2.96 7.06
C VAL A 647 6.32 1.80 6.47
N PRO A 648 7.44 2.07 5.76
CA PRO A 648 8.23 1.00 5.15
C PRO A 648 8.80 0.01 6.17
N VAL A 649 9.51 0.49 7.19
CA VAL A 649 10.20 -0.32 8.19
C VAL A 649 9.93 0.29 9.56
N VAL A 650 9.53 -0.55 10.52
CA VAL A 650 9.38 -0.17 11.93
C VAL A 650 10.66 -0.57 12.68
N PRO A 651 11.32 0.37 13.39
CA PRO A 651 12.47 0.08 14.23
C PRO A 651 12.19 -1.06 15.22
N GLN A 652 13.20 -1.85 15.56
CA GLN A 652 13.01 -3.01 16.46
C GLN A 652 12.51 -2.59 17.85
N GLU A 653 12.96 -1.45 18.35
CA GLU A 653 12.56 -0.90 19.66
C GLU A 653 11.09 -0.46 19.69
N GLU A 654 10.54 -0.01 18.55
CA GLU A 654 9.14 0.43 18.42
C GLU A 654 8.21 -0.70 17.93
N ARG A 655 8.75 -1.91 17.74
CA ARG A 655 8.04 -3.03 17.11
C ARG A 655 7.04 -3.68 18.05
N PHE A 656 7.39 -3.85 19.31
CA PHE A 656 6.54 -4.50 20.30
C PHE A 656 6.12 -3.49 21.35
N LEU A 657 4.81 -3.22 21.41
CA LEU A 657 4.22 -2.42 22.48
C LEU A 657 3.45 -3.33 23.43
N PHE A 658 3.84 -3.33 24.69
CA PHE A 658 3.17 -4.11 25.72
C PHE A 658 2.24 -3.24 26.56
N ARG A 659 1.16 -3.86 27.04
CA ARG A 659 0.25 -3.24 28.00
C ARG A 659 -0.39 -4.30 28.88
N ARG A 660 -0.50 -4.05 30.18
CA ARG A 660 -1.27 -4.92 31.08
C ARG A 660 -2.78 -4.71 30.90
N ILE A 661 -3.55 -5.79 30.78
CA ILE A 661 -5.00 -5.74 30.52
C ILE A 661 -5.81 -5.76 31.82
N CYS A 662 -5.42 -6.62 32.76
CA CYS A 662 -6.04 -6.84 34.06
C CYS A 662 -5.03 -6.54 35.19
N PRO A 663 -5.45 -6.49 36.48
CA PRO A 663 -4.53 -6.35 37.61
C PRO A 663 -3.41 -7.41 37.66
N LYS A 664 -2.37 -7.19 38.47
CA LYS A 664 -1.14 -8.00 38.47
C LYS A 664 -1.40 -9.52 38.53
N ASP A 665 -2.35 -9.91 39.36
CA ASP A 665 -2.72 -11.30 39.66
C ASP A 665 -3.27 -12.11 38.46
N TYR A 666 -3.67 -11.46 37.36
CA TYR A 666 -4.25 -12.15 36.20
C TYR A 666 -3.19 -12.67 35.21
N HIS A 667 -1.98 -12.09 35.22
CA HIS A 667 -0.90 -12.35 34.25
C HIS A 667 -1.37 -12.29 32.77
N MET A 668 -2.18 -11.27 32.45
CA MET A 668 -2.74 -11.03 31.10
C MET A 668 -2.16 -9.76 30.49
N PHE A 669 -1.42 -9.93 29.40
CA PHE A 669 -0.73 -8.86 28.69
C PHE A 669 -1.28 -8.70 27.29
N ARG A 670 -1.21 -7.49 26.75
CA ARG A 670 -1.43 -7.19 25.34
C ARG A 670 -0.09 -6.86 24.72
N CYS A 671 0.15 -7.41 23.53
CA CYS A 671 1.28 -7.07 22.69
C CYS A 671 0.77 -6.56 21.34
N VAL A 672 1.08 -5.32 20.98
CA VAL A 672 0.86 -4.81 19.63
C VAL A 672 2.17 -4.90 18.86
N ALA A 673 2.25 -5.86 17.94
CA ALA A 673 3.40 -6.08 17.09
C ALA A 673 3.22 -5.28 15.78
N ARG A 674 3.98 -4.19 15.65
CA ARG A 674 3.93 -3.25 14.53
C ARG A 674 4.89 -3.65 13.43
N TYR A 675 4.38 -3.78 12.21
CA TYR A 675 5.18 -4.11 11.03
C TYR A 675 4.94 -3.07 9.95
N GLY A 676 6.01 -2.56 9.37
CA GLY A 676 5.93 -1.82 8.12
C GLY A 676 5.62 -2.74 6.94
N TYR A 677 5.28 -2.16 5.79
CA TYR A 677 5.01 -2.95 4.58
C TYR A 677 6.27 -3.59 3.96
N LYS A 678 7.49 -3.15 4.36
CA LYS A 678 8.75 -3.84 4.04
C LYS A 678 9.21 -4.81 5.12
N ASP A 679 8.68 -4.72 6.35
CA ASP A 679 9.12 -5.60 7.41
C ASP A 679 8.72 -7.05 7.12
N VAL A 680 9.73 -7.90 7.05
CA VAL A 680 9.52 -9.35 6.94
C VAL A 680 9.42 -9.90 8.35
N ARG A 681 8.32 -10.59 8.62
CA ARG A 681 8.26 -11.49 9.76
C ARG A 681 9.25 -12.62 9.48
N LYS A 682 10.44 -12.55 10.08
CA LYS A 682 11.45 -13.62 9.98
C LYS A 682 10.74 -14.94 10.30
N GLU A 683 10.93 -15.92 9.43
CA GLU A 683 10.11 -17.14 9.38
C GLU A 683 10.33 -18.09 10.56
N ASP A 684 11.21 -17.75 11.50
CA ASP A 684 11.51 -18.53 12.68
C ASP A 684 10.62 -18.06 13.84
N HIS A 685 9.62 -18.89 14.18
CA HIS A 685 8.73 -18.61 15.30
C HIS A 685 9.49 -18.52 16.64
N HIS A 686 10.59 -19.24 16.79
CA HIS A 686 11.48 -19.16 17.95
C HIS A 686 12.13 -17.79 18.13
N LEU A 687 12.55 -17.14 17.04
CA LEU A 687 13.09 -15.77 17.13
C LEU A 687 12.00 -14.77 17.55
N PHE A 688 10.77 -14.99 17.11
CA PHE A 688 9.64 -14.17 17.54
C PHE A 688 9.32 -14.39 19.02
N GLU A 689 9.29 -15.64 19.49
CA GLU A 689 9.09 -16.01 20.90
C GLU A 689 10.14 -15.35 21.79
N GLN A 690 11.43 -15.47 21.44
CA GLN A 690 12.54 -14.84 22.16
C GLN A 690 12.39 -13.31 22.23
N LEU A 691 12.18 -12.67 21.08
CA LEU A 691 12.02 -11.20 21.04
C LEU A 691 10.78 -10.73 21.82
N LEU A 692 9.71 -11.54 21.84
CA LEU A 692 8.48 -11.25 22.60
C LEU A 692 8.75 -11.33 24.11
N VAL A 693 9.44 -12.38 24.58
CA VAL A 693 9.81 -12.54 26.00
C VAL A 693 10.78 -11.45 26.44
N ASP A 694 11.83 -11.17 25.67
CA ASP A 694 12.81 -10.12 25.98
C ASP A 694 12.13 -8.74 26.11
N SER A 695 11.18 -8.46 25.21
CA SER A 695 10.43 -7.20 25.22
C SER A 695 9.42 -7.13 26.37
N LEU A 696 8.82 -8.27 26.76
CA LEU A 696 7.93 -8.36 27.92
C LEU A 696 8.71 -8.21 29.24
N GLU A 697 9.90 -8.81 29.37
CA GLU A 697 10.77 -8.64 30.54
C GLU A 697 11.19 -7.17 30.69
N LYS A 698 11.57 -6.50 29.59
CA LYS A 698 11.85 -5.06 29.60
C LYS A 698 10.65 -4.23 30.04
N PHE A 699 9.45 -4.57 29.55
CA PHE A 699 8.22 -3.89 29.96
C PHE A 699 7.96 -4.03 31.47
N LEU A 700 8.08 -5.23 32.04
CA LEU A 700 7.88 -5.47 33.47
C LEU A 700 8.87 -4.68 34.34
N ARG A 701 10.14 -4.62 33.93
CA ARG A 701 11.18 -3.82 34.61
C ARG A 701 10.85 -2.33 34.57
N ASN A 702 10.40 -1.81 33.43
CA ASN A 702 10.01 -0.42 33.28
C ASN A 702 8.76 -0.08 34.10
N GLU A 703 7.74 -0.95 34.08
CA GLU A 703 6.50 -0.79 34.87
C GLU A 703 6.81 -0.71 36.38
N ALA A 704 7.73 -1.55 36.88
CA ALA A 704 8.16 -1.51 38.26
C ALA A 704 8.94 -0.24 38.62
N LEU A 705 9.81 0.25 37.71
CA LEU A 705 10.53 1.51 37.88
C LEU A 705 9.57 2.70 37.96
N ASP A 706 8.56 2.74 37.09
CA ASP A 706 7.55 3.80 37.10
C ASP A 706 6.73 3.80 38.39
N LEU A 707 6.33 2.62 38.88
CA LEU A 707 5.64 2.47 40.17
C LEU A 707 6.52 2.93 41.34
N ALA A 708 7.81 2.60 41.35
CA ALA A 708 8.75 3.04 42.36
C ALA A 708 8.92 4.58 42.36
N LEU A 709 8.94 5.20 41.17
CA LEU A 709 9.00 6.65 41.01
C LEU A 709 7.70 7.36 41.42
N GLU A 710 6.53 6.77 41.17
CA GLU A 710 5.24 7.29 41.65
C GLU A 710 5.13 7.20 43.18
N THR A 711 5.60 6.09 43.76
CA THR A 711 5.61 5.89 45.21
C THR A 711 6.56 6.89 45.90
N ASN A 712 7.70 7.20 45.30
CA ASN A 712 8.65 8.21 45.79
C ASN A 712 8.15 9.66 45.67
N LYS A 713 7.22 9.96 44.76
CA LYS A 713 6.58 11.29 44.66
C LYS A 713 5.52 11.52 45.74
N GLN A 714 4.93 10.46 46.29
CA GLN A 714 3.95 10.56 47.38
C GLN A 714 4.61 10.63 48.78
N SER A 715 5.90 10.31 48.90
CA SER A 715 6.63 10.25 50.17
C SER A 715 7.50 11.48 50.48
N GLN A 716 7.34 12.60 49.76
CA GLN A 716 7.86 13.90 50.24
C GLN A 716 6.86 14.54 51.20
N PRO A 717 7.23 14.80 52.48
CA PRO A 717 6.35 15.51 53.40
C PRO A 717 6.25 16.99 52.99
N GLU A 718 5.02 17.51 52.95
CA GLU A 718 4.76 18.95 52.95
C GLU A 718 5.43 19.58 54.17
N PHE A 719 6.62 20.18 53.99
CA PHE A 719 7.17 21.09 54.97
C PHE A 719 6.54 22.48 54.76
N ASP A 720 5.61 22.77 55.66
CA ASP A 720 5.11 24.09 55.99
C ASP A 720 6.26 25.10 56.10
N ASN A 721 6.24 26.16 55.28
CA ASN A 721 7.00 27.38 55.54
C ASN A 721 6.09 28.60 55.34
N ASN A 722 5.32 28.89 56.39
CA ASN A 722 4.81 30.22 56.65
C ASN A 722 5.97 31.12 57.12
N VAL A 723 6.55 31.91 56.20
CA VAL A 723 7.25 33.15 56.56
C VAL A 723 6.76 34.26 55.64
N VAL A 724 6.22 35.32 56.26
CA VAL A 724 5.57 36.45 55.62
C VAL A 724 6.51 37.66 55.54
N SER A 725 6.46 38.32 54.37
CA SER A 725 6.71 39.75 54.05
C SER A 725 8.05 40.13 53.39
N PRO A 726 8.13 41.29 52.68
CA PRO A 726 7.17 41.85 51.72
C PRO A 726 7.83 42.34 50.39
N ARG A 727 6.98 42.49 49.35
CA ARG A 727 7.05 43.38 48.17
C ARG A 727 8.43 43.83 47.60
N ASP A 728 8.65 43.56 46.31
CA ASP A 728 8.74 44.64 45.32
C ASP A 728 8.53 44.18 43.86
N ASN A 729 8.12 45.14 43.03
CA ASN A 729 7.59 45.04 41.66
C ASN A 729 8.64 44.74 40.56
N SER A 730 8.09 44.43 39.37
CA SER A 730 8.62 44.63 38.01
C SER A 730 9.35 43.48 37.29
N ASP A 731 8.69 43.06 36.20
CA ASP A 731 9.20 42.88 34.83
C ASP A 731 10.13 41.73 34.42
N GLU A 732 9.74 41.23 33.24
CA GLU A 732 10.50 40.55 32.19
C GLU A 732 11.00 39.11 32.39
N LEU A 733 10.30 38.24 31.66
CA LEU A 733 10.71 36.93 31.17
C LEU A 733 12.01 37.03 30.34
N LYS A 734 13.16 36.63 30.91
CA LYS A 734 14.38 36.35 30.12
C LYS A 734 15.12 35.10 30.65
N VAL A 735 15.33 34.18 29.72
CA VAL A 735 16.22 33.01 29.81
C VAL A 735 17.68 33.46 29.95
N PRO A 736 18.51 32.73 30.71
CA PRO A 736 19.90 32.49 30.28
C PRO A 736 20.31 31.01 30.52
N LEU A 737 20.62 30.22 29.49
CA LEU A 737 21.92 30.06 28.82
C LEU A 737 23.12 29.76 29.74
N MET A 738 23.71 28.59 29.50
CA MET A 738 24.90 27.99 30.13
C MET A 738 26.14 28.89 30.13
N ARG A 739 27.01 28.69 31.13
CA ARG A 739 28.42 29.05 31.04
C ARG A 739 29.31 28.00 31.72
N ASP A 740 30.32 27.61 30.95
CA ASP A 740 31.36 26.62 31.22
C ASP A 740 32.26 26.90 32.43
N GLN A 741 32.75 25.82 33.06
CA GLN A 741 34.10 25.78 33.61
C GLN A 741 34.82 24.51 33.16
N ARG A 742 35.96 24.72 32.50
CA ARG A 742 36.92 23.75 31.97
C ARG A 742 37.61 22.94 33.08
N LEU A 743 37.90 21.67 32.82
CA LEU A 743 39.14 21.03 33.27
C LEU A 743 39.56 19.90 32.32
N GLU A 744 40.88 19.76 32.19
CA GLU A 744 41.62 19.15 31.09
C GLU A 744 41.68 17.61 31.11
N ILE A 745 42.14 17.10 29.97
CA ILE A 745 42.17 15.71 29.50
C ILE A 745 43.18 14.85 30.29
N GLY A 746 42.72 13.70 30.76
CA GLY A 746 43.54 12.57 31.20
C GLY A 746 42.95 11.26 30.69
N THR A 747 43.68 10.58 29.83
CA THR A 747 43.36 9.33 29.11
C THR A 747 43.28 8.13 30.05
N SER A 748 42.17 7.40 30.07
CA SER A 748 42.15 5.94 30.24
C SER A 748 40.77 5.37 29.90
N ILE A 749 40.81 4.33 29.06
CA ILE A 749 39.71 3.46 28.66
C ILE A 749 39.18 2.74 29.92
N SER A 750 37.87 2.83 30.18
CA SER A 750 37.16 1.90 31.05
C SER A 750 35.69 1.87 30.68
N GLU A 751 35.22 0.65 30.38
CA GLU A 751 33.82 0.25 30.20
C GLU A 751 32.93 0.81 31.32
N PRO A 752 31.64 1.12 31.09
CA PRO A 752 30.74 1.41 32.18
C PRO A 752 30.44 0.09 32.90
N SER A 753 31.27 -0.22 33.89
CA SER A 753 31.00 -1.21 34.92
C SER A 753 29.75 -0.79 35.70
N THR A 754 28.79 -1.69 35.70
CA THR A 754 27.73 -1.83 36.70
C THR A 754 28.26 -1.57 38.11
N THR A 755 27.98 -0.38 38.64
CA THR A 755 27.94 -0.15 40.09
C THR A 755 26.48 0.00 40.50
N ALA A 756 25.95 -1.09 41.03
CA ALA A 756 24.70 -1.17 41.74
C ALA A 756 24.65 -0.12 42.84
N ALA A 757 23.63 0.74 42.80
CA ALA A 757 23.06 1.31 44.00
C ALA A 757 21.95 0.33 44.43
N SER A 758 22.26 -0.49 45.42
CA SER A 758 21.32 -1.37 46.11
C SER A 758 20.26 -0.53 46.84
N GLY A 759 19.13 -0.30 46.19
CA GLY A 759 17.84 -0.09 46.83
C GLY A 759 16.98 -1.31 46.50
N ASP A 760 16.40 -1.94 47.52
CA ASP A 760 15.62 -3.19 47.46
C ASP A 760 14.91 -3.39 46.11
N GLU A 761 15.29 -4.44 45.37
CA GLU A 761 14.51 -4.88 44.22
C GLU A 761 13.12 -5.29 44.73
N ASP A 762 12.06 -4.74 44.13
CA ASP A 762 10.68 -5.00 44.52
C ASP A 762 10.41 -6.52 44.45
N PRO A 763 10.13 -7.22 45.57
CA PRO A 763 9.98 -8.67 45.61
C PRO A 763 8.82 -9.16 44.73
N SER A 764 7.88 -8.26 44.40
CA SER A 764 6.80 -8.57 43.46
C SER A 764 7.26 -8.68 42.01
N LEU A 765 8.30 -7.91 41.61
CA LEU A 765 8.88 -7.96 40.27
C LEU A 765 9.67 -9.25 40.06
N GLU A 766 10.48 -9.66 41.04
CA GLU A 766 11.27 -10.88 40.95
C GLU A 766 10.38 -12.12 40.85
N TYR A 767 9.27 -12.14 41.61
CA TYR A 767 8.25 -13.17 41.49
C TYR A 767 7.62 -13.20 40.08
N GLU A 768 7.19 -12.06 39.51
CA GLU A 768 6.62 -12.03 38.15
C GLU A 768 7.62 -12.46 37.07
N LEU A 769 8.89 -12.06 37.20
CA LEU A 769 9.95 -12.47 36.27
C LEU A 769 10.25 -13.97 36.36
N SER A 770 10.25 -14.54 37.57
CA SER A 770 10.43 -15.98 37.77
C SER A 770 9.26 -16.78 37.17
N ALA A 771 8.02 -16.35 37.42
CA ALA A 771 6.82 -16.96 36.83
C ALA A 771 6.80 -16.88 35.29
N LEU A 772 7.27 -15.77 34.71
CA LEU A 772 7.40 -15.63 33.26
C LEU A 772 8.44 -16.59 32.68
N ARG A 773 9.58 -16.77 33.36
CA ARG A 773 10.63 -17.72 32.93
C ARG A 773 10.14 -19.16 32.99
N GLU A 774 9.49 -19.56 34.09
CA GLU A 774 8.89 -20.89 34.24
C GLU A 774 7.81 -21.15 33.17
N ALA A 775 6.96 -20.16 32.89
CA ALA A 775 5.98 -20.25 31.82
C ALA A 775 6.64 -20.34 30.43
N SER A 776 7.74 -19.63 30.18
CA SER A 776 8.48 -19.70 28.93
C SER A 776 9.16 -21.06 28.73
N GLU A 777 9.69 -21.68 29.78
CA GLU A 777 10.29 -23.02 29.75
C GLU A 777 9.24 -24.11 29.49
N SER A 778 8.02 -23.91 30.00
CA SER A 778 6.88 -24.81 29.78
C SER A 778 6.33 -24.79 28.34
N GLY A 779 6.70 -23.79 27.53
CA GLY A 779 6.41 -23.70 26.11
C GLY A 779 5.27 -22.74 25.72
N PHE A 780 5.10 -22.56 24.41
CA PHE A 780 4.14 -21.62 23.81
C PHE A 780 2.99 -22.34 23.10
N THR A 781 1.77 -21.90 23.38
CA THR A 781 0.56 -22.31 22.67
C THR A 781 -0.06 -21.13 21.93
N TYR A 782 -0.38 -21.34 20.66
CA TYR A 782 -0.88 -20.32 19.74
C TYR A 782 -2.39 -20.47 19.59
N LEU A 783 -3.15 -19.56 20.18
CA LEU A 783 -4.61 -19.51 20.04
C LEU A 783 -4.99 -18.53 18.92
N LEU A 784 -5.53 -19.06 17.82
CA LEU A 784 -5.86 -18.30 16.61
C LEU A 784 -7.38 -18.15 16.50
N GLY A 785 -7.86 -16.92 16.61
CA GLY A 785 -9.26 -16.60 16.37
C GLY A 785 -9.61 -16.65 14.88
N HIS A 786 -10.59 -17.47 14.52
CA HIS A 786 -11.10 -17.60 13.16
C HIS A 786 -12.52 -17.01 13.05
N GLY A 787 -12.59 -15.67 12.98
CA GLY A 787 -13.85 -14.94 12.82
C GLY A 787 -14.41 -14.99 11.40
N ASP A 788 -15.50 -15.72 11.13
CA ASP A 788 -16.23 -15.70 9.85
C ASP A 788 -17.34 -14.65 9.85
N VAL A 789 -17.70 -14.12 8.68
CA VAL A 789 -18.76 -13.11 8.55
C VAL A 789 -19.88 -13.66 7.66
N ARG A 790 -21.11 -13.64 8.14
CA ARG A 790 -22.30 -14.01 7.38
C ARG A 790 -23.34 -12.90 7.40
N ALA A 791 -23.98 -12.67 6.26
CA ALA A 791 -25.06 -11.70 6.17
C ALA A 791 -26.30 -12.17 6.95
N LYS A 792 -26.97 -11.25 7.67
CA LYS A 792 -28.24 -11.53 8.35
C LYS A 792 -29.33 -11.97 7.36
N LYS A 793 -30.27 -12.79 7.83
CA LYS A 793 -31.40 -13.29 7.01
C LYS A 793 -32.25 -12.16 6.42
N ASN A 794 -32.29 -10.99 7.06
CA ASN A 794 -33.06 -9.82 6.60
C ASN A 794 -32.26 -8.85 5.71
N SER A 795 -30.97 -9.11 5.46
CA SER A 795 -30.16 -8.22 4.62
C SER A 795 -30.55 -8.30 3.14
N TRP A 796 -30.32 -7.19 2.44
CA TRP A 796 -30.57 -7.07 1.01
C TRP A 796 -29.79 -8.11 0.19
N PHE A 797 -30.34 -8.50 -0.96
CA PHE A 797 -29.83 -9.61 -1.77
C PHE A 797 -28.37 -9.43 -2.18
N ILE A 798 -27.97 -8.23 -2.63
CA ILE A 798 -26.58 -7.97 -3.04
C ILE A 798 -25.63 -8.14 -1.87
N LYS A 799 -25.97 -7.65 -0.67
CA LYS A 799 -25.14 -7.82 0.53
C LYS A 799 -24.94 -9.30 0.86
N LYS A 800 -26.00 -10.13 0.74
CA LYS A 800 -25.90 -11.59 0.92
C LYS A 800 -25.02 -12.24 -0.13
N LEU A 801 -25.18 -11.87 -1.40
CA LEU A 801 -24.38 -12.40 -2.50
C LEU A 801 -22.89 -12.09 -2.31
N THR A 802 -22.57 -10.82 -2.05
CA THR A 802 -21.19 -10.36 -1.83
C THR A 802 -20.52 -11.03 -0.64
N ILE A 803 -21.21 -11.14 0.50
CA ILE A 803 -20.60 -11.67 1.73
C ILE A 803 -20.59 -13.20 1.73
N ASN A 804 -21.75 -13.84 1.56
CA ASN A 804 -21.88 -15.28 1.77
C ASN A 804 -21.25 -16.11 0.64
N TYR A 805 -21.15 -15.55 -0.58
CA TYR A 805 -20.57 -16.25 -1.73
C TYR A 805 -19.20 -15.67 -2.08
N PHE A 806 -19.11 -14.42 -2.54
CA PHE A 806 -17.84 -13.90 -3.09
C PHE A 806 -16.75 -13.73 -2.04
N TYR A 807 -17.02 -13.06 -0.92
CA TYR A 807 -16.05 -12.88 0.15
C TYR A 807 -15.67 -14.22 0.80
N ALA A 808 -16.66 -15.07 1.09
CA ALA A 808 -16.41 -16.42 1.61
C ALA A 808 -15.58 -17.29 0.65
N PHE A 809 -15.85 -17.20 -0.67
CA PHE A 809 -15.08 -17.90 -1.70
C PHE A 809 -13.64 -17.41 -1.75
N LEU A 810 -13.42 -16.10 -1.83
CA LEU A 810 -12.07 -15.52 -1.83
C LEU A 810 -11.31 -15.95 -0.58
N ARG A 811 -11.95 -15.87 0.59
CA ARG A 811 -11.33 -16.23 1.86
C ARG A 811 -10.98 -17.72 1.96
N ARG A 812 -11.84 -18.61 1.48
CA ARG A 812 -11.60 -20.08 1.51
C ARG A 812 -10.50 -20.50 0.54
N ASN A 813 -10.37 -19.82 -0.59
CA ASN A 813 -9.37 -20.14 -1.62
C ASN A 813 -8.04 -19.40 -1.41
N CYS A 814 -8.01 -18.37 -0.56
CA CYS A 814 -6.79 -17.63 -0.24
C CYS A 814 -6.17 -18.12 1.07
N ARG A 815 -4.89 -17.78 1.27
CA ARG A 815 -4.11 -18.29 2.41
C ARG A 815 -4.65 -17.67 3.71
N GLY A 816 -5.08 -18.49 4.66
CA GLY A 816 -5.49 -18.03 5.98
C GLY A 816 -4.32 -17.39 6.75
N GLY A 817 -4.62 -16.46 7.66
CA GLY A 817 -3.59 -15.80 8.49
C GLY A 817 -2.71 -16.76 9.31
N ASN A 818 -3.20 -17.97 9.54
CA ASN A 818 -2.52 -19.03 10.27
C ASN A 818 -1.35 -19.62 9.45
N ALA A 819 -1.50 -19.72 8.13
CA ALA A 819 -0.47 -20.29 7.25
C ALA A 819 0.72 -19.33 7.00
N THR A 820 0.67 -18.10 7.50
CA THR A 820 1.82 -17.17 7.56
C THR A 820 2.70 -17.38 8.79
N MET A 821 2.19 -18.05 9.83
CA MET A 821 2.98 -18.40 11.01
C MET A 821 3.48 -19.83 10.77
N ARG A 822 4.78 -20.04 10.54
CA ARG A 822 5.37 -21.38 10.41
C ARG A 822 5.44 -22.08 11.78
N VAL A 823 4.32 -22.12 12.49
CA VAL A 823 4.22 -22.69 13.83
C VAL A 823 3.89 -24.19 13.71
N PRO A 824 4.49 -25.07 14.52
CA PRO A 824 4.16 -26.48 14.54
C PRO A 824 2.67 -26.71 14.82
N HIS A 825 2.01 -27.59 14.07
CA HIS A 825 0.58 -27.86 14.22
C HIS A 825 0.18 -28.32 15.64
N MET A 826 1.10 -28.95 16.37
CA MET A 826 0.86 -29.42 17.75
C MET A 826 0.66 -28.28 18.75
N ASN A 827 1.16 -27.07 18.45
CA ASN A 827 1.09 -25.92 19.35
C ASN A 827 -0.01 -24.94 18.94
N ILE A 828 -0.85 -25.28 17.96
CA ILE A 828 -1.88 -24.38 17.41
C ILE A 828 -3.26 -24.85 17.84
N MET A 829 -4.02 -23.92 18.40
CA MET A 829 -5.43 -24.09 18.68
C MET A 829 -6.25 -23.05 17.91
N GLN A 830 -7.30 -23.49 17.22
CA GLN A 830 -8.16 -22.60 16.43
C GLN A 830 -9.55 -22.52 17.04
N VAL A 831 -10.01 -21.29 17.25
CA VAL A 831 -11.35 -21.03 17.78
C VAL A 831 -12.15 -20.31 16.71
N GLY A 832 -13.16 -20.98 16.16
CA GLY A 832 -14.03 -20.43 15.12
C GLY A 832 -15.20 -19.65 15.72
N MET A 833 -15.47 -18.46 15.19
CA MET A 833 -16.63 -17.67 15.59
C MET A 833 -17.30 -17.09 14.35
N THR A 834 -18.62 -17.10 14.26
CA THR A 834 -19.35 -16.54 13.11
C THR A 834 -20.08 -15.26 13.52
N TYR A 835 -19.71 -14.14 12.91
CA TYR A 835 -20.33 -12.83 13.08
C TYR A 835 -21.48 -12.65 12.09
N MET A 836 -22.66 -12.29 12.59
CA MET A 836 -23.86 -12.04 11.78
C MET A 836 -24.01 -10.54 11.48
N VAL A 837 -23.92 -10.13 10.21
CA VAL A 837 -23.79 -8.72 9.81
C VAL A 837 -24.84 -8.22 8.83
#